data_AF-A0A0K1Q7Y8-F1
#
_entry.id   AF-A0A0K1Q7Y8-F1
#
_cell.length_a   1.000
_cell.length_b   1.000
_cell.length_c   1.000
_cell.angle_alpha   90.00
_cell.angle_beta   90.00
_cell.angle_gamma   90.00
#
_symmetry.space_group_name_H-M   'P 1'
#
loop_
_entity.id
_entity.type
_entity.pdbx_description
1 polymer ?
#
loop_
_entity_poly.entity_id
_entity_poly.type
_entity_poly.pdbx_seq_one_letter_code
_entity_poly.pdbx_strand_id
1 'polypeptide(L)'
;MISPETIALVRERTDILAVITEGVPSLKRRGRSWVGLCPFHKEKSPSFHVNPDRGFFHCFGCKESGSAIDFLMRHEGYTFPEAVRALAERAGIAIEETKGPGHFSEADRQKKAKEDLYAVNALAATFFEEQLRRHEHRNYAIEELGRRGLTPGTNKKVDEALQAFRIGYAPAAWDGLTAFLRAQGVSPVAAETVGLLVPRSSGSGYYDRFRHRLMFAVVDPQGRVVAFSGRALRDLPGTDSRDDKGGPPPKYINSPESPIYTKGQMLFGIHQARHSIRSEEAAVLVEGNFDVLSLHARGITNVVAPLGTAFTVEQAKLLKRFAPDVIFLFDGDAAGRKAVRLSRDAIRTAGMSARVAELPNGVDPDELSRDKGEQGVSDLLSRAKGMLEALIEMTLDESFTQADAYEKQARIQFVAKLLAEEEDPVVQAMAKGFTDMIAGRLDIVRSGEGAFQALERSVKGSLMKAEAERRAKAIASNEGQRLNADGSVPSRIAKRPPGAAERRAIVGILIEWPVLLDDHEVAEELSLLEGPAVMLIASLRRAYRSSEKSLDTEAFLTNVPAALRPFASERLADPATENETQAKGYLLDNANKLKRLLLSQEAAQIARETYRAQGDWETEQGLLREAAERLRAKHGLKP
;
A
#
# COMPACT_ATOMS: atom_id res chain seq x y z
N MET A 1 -27.46 22.78 -11.08
CA MET A 1 -27.36 23.45 -9.77
C MET A 1 -28.71 23.27 -9.07
N ILE A 2 -28.76 22.99 -7.76
CA ILE A 2 -30.05 22.90 -7.06
C ILE A 2 -30.71 24.28 -7.16
N SER A 3 -31.97 24.36 -7.58
CA SER A 3 -32.61 25.66 -7.77
C SER A 3 -32.64 26.43 -6.43
N PRO A 4 -32.42 27.76 -6.43
CA PRO A 4 -32.59 28.58 -5.23
C PRO A 4 -33.94 28.36 -4.55
N GLU A 5 -34.99 28.11 -5.34
CA GLU A 5 -36.35 27.79 -4.90
C GLU A 5 -36.40 26.45 -4.15
N THR A 6 -35.71 25.41 -4.66
CA THR A 6 -35.59 24.13 -3.95
C THR A 6 -34.78 24.28 -2.67
N ILE A 7 -33.69 25.03 -2.69
CA ILE A 7 -32.89 25.27 -1.47
C ILE A 7 -33.74 25.98 -0.41
N ALA A 8 -34.53 26.98 -0.82
CA ALA A 8 -35.46 27.67 0.07
C ALA A 8 -36.55 26.72 0.61
N LEU A 9 -37.15 25.90 -0.26
CA LEU A 9 -38.19 24.93 0.11
C LEU A 9 -37.65 23.85 1.07
N VAL A 10 -36.44 23.37 0.84
CA VAL A 10 -35.74 22.43 1.74
C VAL A 10 -35.50 23.09 3.09
N ARG A 11 -35.03 24.34 3.14
CA ARG A 11 -34.85 25.07 4.41
C ARG A 11 -36.15 25.26 5.16
N GLU A 12 -37.24 25.57 4.45
CA GLU A 12 -38.55 25.82 5.05
C GLU A 12 -39.18 24.55 5.63
N ARG A 13 -39.13 23.45 4.88
CA ARG A 13 -39.79 22.19 5.26
C ARG A 13 -38.93 21.27 6.12
N THR A 14 -37.66 21.59 6.30
CA THR A 14 -36.80 20.81 7.19
C THR A 14 -37.16 21.07 8.64
N ASP A 15 -37.63 20.03 9.32
CA ASP A 15 -37.70 20.04 10.78
C ASP A 15 -36.28 19.91 11.36
N ILE A 16 -35.70 21.05 11.74
CA ILE A 16 -34.36 21.10 12.34
C ILE A 16 -34.27 20.27 13.63
N LEU A 17 -35.36 20.16 14.40
CA LEU A 17 -35.35 19.39 15.63
C LEU A 17 -35.22 17.90 15.31
N ALA A 18 -35.99 17.41 14.34
CA ALA A 18 -35.91 16.01 13.92
C ALA A 18 -34.50 15.66 13.42
N VAL A 19 -33.94 16.49 12.55
CA VAL A 19 -32.58 16.30 11.99
C VAL A 19 -31.53 16.26 13.09
N ILE A 20 -31.58 17.20 14.03
CA ILE A 20 -30.57 17.29 15.08
C ILE A 20 -30.75 16.21 16.14
N THR A 21 -31.98 15.81 16.46
CA THR A 21 -32.24 14.78 17.48
C THR A 21 -31.70 13.41 17.07
N GLU A 22 -31.58 13.13 15.78
CA GLU A 22 -30.88 11.93 15.28
C GLU A 22 -29.40 11.93 15.67
N GLY A 23 -28.71 13.07 15.54
CA GLY A 23 -27.30 13.21 15.91
C GLY A 23 -27.07 13.53 17.39
N VAL A 24 -28.07 14.08 18.07
CA VAL A 24 -28.02 14.53 19.46
C VAL A 24 -29.27 14.06 20.22
N PRO A 25 -29.37 12.76 20.53
CA PRO A 25 -30.55 12.19 21.20
C PRO A 25 -30.73 12.70 22.65
N SER A 26 -29.73 13.40 23.20
CA SER A 26 -29.75 13.93 24.56
C SER A 26 -30.50 15.26 24.72
N LEU A 27 -31.07 15.81 23.64
CA LEU A 27 -31.81 17.07 23.66
C LEU A 27 -33.06 16.98 24.57
N LYS A 28 -33.18 17.93 25.51
CA LYS A 28 -34.35 18.07 26.38
C LYS A 28 -35.03 19.41 26.15
N ARG A 29 -36.36 19.42 26.11
CA ARG A 29 -37.14 20.65 25.95
C ARG A 29 -36.97 21.56 27.17
N ARG A 30 -36.59 22.81 26.92
CA ARG A 30 -36.47 23.87 27.94
C ARG A 30 -37.06 25.17 27.39
N GLY A 31 -38.34 25.39 27.73
CA GLY A 31 -39.12 26.50 27.16
C GLY A 31 -39.39 26.28 25.67
N ARG A 32 -39.04 27.28 24.85
CA ARG A 32 -39.19 27.24 23.37
C ARG A 32 -37.98 26.61 22.66
N SER A 33 -36.93 26.27 23.37
CA SER A 33 -35.73 25.65 22.80
C SER A 33 -35.54 24.24 23.34
N TRP A 34 -34.73 23.47 22.63
CA TRP A 34 -34.24 22.17 23.06
C TRP A 34 -32.77 22.31 23.41
N VAL A 35 -32.37 21.76 24.54
CA VAL A 35 -31.05 21.97 25.12
C VAL A 35 -30.40 20.62 25.40
N GLY A 36 -29.14 20.47 25.01
CA GLY A 36 -28.36 19.26 25.18
C GLY A 36 -26.86 19.54 25.19
N LEU A 37 -26.09 18.46 25.24
CA LEU A 37 -24.64 18.57 25.06
C LEU A 37 -24.33 18.84 23.59
N CYS A 38 -23.37 19.72 23.35
CA CYS A 38 -22.95 20.06 22.00
C CYS A 38 -22.27 18.87 21.31
N PRO A 39 -22.66 18.54 20.07
CA PRO A 39 -22.00 17.49 19.31
C PRO A 39 -20.71 17.94 18.62
N PHE A 40 -20.36 19.24 18.71
CA PHE A 40 -19.20 19.83 18.04
C PHE A 40 -18.00 20.05 18.97
N HIS A 41 -18.20 19.94 20.28
CA HIS A 41 -17.12 20.06 21.26
C HIS A 41 -17.51 19.37 22.57
N LYS A 42 -16.52 18.92 23.32
CA LYS A 42 -16.72 18.17 24.56
C LYS A 42 -17.04 19.10 25.73
N GLU A 43 -18.20 18.92 26.34
CA GLU A 43 -18.64 19.71 27.51
C GLU A 43 -19.40 18.86 28.52
N LYS A 44 -19.44 19.31 29.78
CA LYS A 44 -20.19 18.65 30.87
C LYS A 44 -21.54 19.29 31.15
N SER A 45 -21.69 20.58 30.85
CA SER A 45 -22.93 21.33 31.01
C SER A 45 -23.59 21.54 29.65
N PRO A 46 -24.90 21.29 29.49
CA PRO A 46 -25.60 21.54 28.22
C PRO A 46 -25.48 22.99 27.77
N SER A 47 -24.78 23.25 26.66
CA SER A 47 -24.71 24.58 26.05
C SER A 47 -25.24 24.62 24.62
N PHE A 48 -25.67 23.49 24.08
CA PHE A 48 -26.20 23.38 22.73
C PHE A 48 -27.71 23.60 22.71
N HIS A 49 -28.13 24.69 22.08
CA HIS A 49 -29.53 25.09 21.98
C HIS A 49 -30.01 24.93 20.55
N VAL A 50 -31.13 24.24 20.37
CA VAL A 50 -31.88 24.15 19.12
C VAL A 50 -33.17 24.94 19.28
N ASN A 51 -33.44 25.85 18.37
CA ASN A 51 -34.70 26.59 18.32
C ASN A 51 -35.50 26.13 17.09
N PRO A 52 -36.47 25.23 17.26
CA PRO A 52 -37.28 24.73 16.14
C PRO A 52 -38.06 25.86 15.47
N ASP A 53 -38.66 26.75 16.26
CA ASP A 53 -39.49 27.87 15.77
C ASP A 53 -38.71 28.83 14.86
N ARG A 54 -37.40 28.98 15.11
CA ARG A 54 -36.51 29.86 14.34
C ARG A 54 -35.60 29.12 13.35
N GLY A 55 -35.70 27.79 13.26
CA GLY A 55 -34.96 27.00 12.28
C GLY A 55 -33.43 27.03 12.43
N PHE A 56 -32.89 27.29 13.63
CA PHE A 56 -31.43 27.35 13.86
C PHE A 56 -31.00 26.70 15.17
N PHE A 57 -29.74 26.29 15.23
CA PHE A 57 -29.06 25.92 16.47
C PHE A 57 -27.95 26.91 16.82
N HIS A 58 -27.62 26.99 18.10
CA HIS A 58 -26.47 27.74 18.59
C HIS A 58 -25.89 27.07 19.84
N CYS A 59 -24.58 26.91 19.87
CA CYS A 59 -23.83 26.45 21.02
C CYS A 59 -23.23 27.64 21.79
N PHE A 60 -23.58 27.80 23.06
CA PHE A 60 -23.04 28.89 23.88
C PHE A 60 -21.59 28.63 24.34
N GLY A 61 -21.15 27.36 24.35
CA GLY A 61 -19.77 26.95 24.61
C GLY A 61 -18.82 27.28 23.45
N CYS A 62 -18.94 26.56 22.33
CA CYS A 62 -18.03 26.71 21.19
C CYS A 62 -18.44 27.76 20.14
N LYS A 63 -19.56 28.46 20.31
CA LYS A 63 -20.10 29.49 19.38
C LYS A 63 -20.57 28.97 18.02
N GLU A 64 -20.53 27.66 17.80
CA GLU A 64 -21.07 27.06 16.59
C GLU A 64 -22.56 27.32 16.45
N SER A 65 -22.99 27.75 15.27
CA SER A 65 -24.38 28.04 14.97
C SER A 65 -24.69 27.83 13.50
N GLY A 66 -25.95 27.52 13.20
CA GLY A 66 -26.36 27.29 11.83
C GLY A 66 -27.75 26.68 11.69
N SER A 67 -28.10 26.41 10.44
CA SER A 67 -29.31 25.70 10.03
C SER A 67 -29.12 24.18 10.09
N ALA A 68 -30.18 23.42 9.79
CA ALA A 68 -30.09 21.97 9.62
C ALA A 68 -29.07 21.54 8.55
N ILE A 69 -28.88 22.35 7.50
CA ILE A 69 -27.86 22.11 6.46
C ILE A 69 -26.46 22.21 7.08
N ASP A 70 -26.20 23.28 7.82
CA ASP A 70 -24.91 23.51 8.46
C ASP A 70 -24.61 22.43 9.50
N PHE A 71 -25.65 21.97 10.19
CA PHE A 71 -25.56 20.83 11.10
C PHE A 71 -25.09 19.58 10.35
N LEU A 72 -25.73 19.18 9.24
CA LEU A 72 -25.28 18.01 8.48
C LEU A 72 -23.90 18.18 7.87
N MET A 73 -23.53 19.38 7.45
CA MET A 73 -22.18 19.62 6.92
C MET A 73 -21.10 19.38 7.99
N ARG A 74 -21.35 19.86 9.21
CA ARG A 74 -20.39 19.76 10.33
C ARG A 74 -20.47 18.44 11.08
N HIS A 75 -21.69 17.91 11.25
CA HIS A 75 -22.00 16.68 11.96
C HIS A 75 -21.96 15.44 11.06
N GLU A 76 -22.33 15.50 9.80
CA GLU A 76 -22.25 14.32 8.90
C GLU A 76 -21.07 14.41 7.93
N GLY A 77 -20.38 15.56 7.88
CA GLY A 77 -19.25 15.79 6.97
C GLY A 77 -19.69 16.01 5.52
N TYR A 78 -20.97 16.32 5.29
CA TYR A 78 -21.52 16.56 3.95
C TYR A 78 -20.98 17.85 3.33
N THR A 79 -20.83 17.87 2.01
CA THR A 79 -20.74 19.13 1.26
C THR A 79 -22.12 19.81 1.19
N PHE A 80 -22.16 21.10 0.92
CA PHE A 80 -23.43 21.86 0.88
C PHE A 80 -24.49 21.23 -0.06
N PRO A 81 -24.18 20.83 -1.31
CA PRO A 81 -25.17 20.17 -2.17
C PRO A 81 -25.61 18.79 -1.67
N GLU A 82 -24.76 18.08 -0.94
CA GLU A 82 -25.11 16.78 -0.34
C GLU A 82 -26.05 16.96 0.85
N ALA A 83 -25.77 17.94 1.72
CA ALA A 83 -26.63 18.27 2.84
C ALA A 83 -28.03 18.72 2.39
N VAL A 84 -28.14 19.54 1.34
CA VAL A 84 -29.43 19.93 0.77
C VAL A 84 -30.18 18.71 0.20
N ARG A 85 -29.49 17.76 -0.45
CA ARG A 85 -30.14 16.54 -0.99
C ARG A 85 -30.64 15.62 0.11
N ALA A 86 -29.83 15.36 1.12
CA ALA A 86 -30.19 14.52 2.26
C ALA A 86 -31.43 15.07 2.99
N LEU A 87 -31.52 16.40 3.15
CA LEU A 87 -32.69 17.04 3.75
C LEU A 87 -33.92 17.02 2.84
N ALA A 88 -33.74 17.21 1.53
CA ALA A 88 -34.84 17.13 0.58
C ALA A 88 -35.48 15.74 0.57
N GLU A 89 -34.68 14.68 0.61
CA GLU A 89 -35.16 13.30 0.70
C GLU A 89 -35.96 13.06 1.98
N ARG A 90 -35.44 13.50 3.14
CA ARG A 90 -36.12 13.41 4.44
C ARG A 90 -37.45 14.15 4.48
N ALA A 91 -37.50 15.32 3.83
CA ALA A 91 -38.69 16.16 3.77
C ALA A 91 -39.65 15.77 2.63
N GLY A 92 -39.35 14.73 1.85
CA GLY A 92 -40.15 14.32 0.70
C GLY A 92 -40.22 15.38 -0.40
N ILE A 93 -39.21 16.25 -0.50
CA ILE A 93 -39.14 17.34 -1.47
C ILE A 93 -38.45 16.83 -2.72
N ALA A 94 -39.19 16.80 -3.83
CA ALA A 94 -38.59 16.59 -5.13
C ALA A 94 -37.65 17.76 -5.43
N ILE A 95 -36.38 17.46 -5.71
CA ILE A 95 -35.40 18.48 -6.03
C ILE A 95 -35.64 18.96 -7.46
N GLU A 96 -36.17 20.17 -7.61
CA GLU A 96 -36.20 20.84 -8.89
C GLU A 96 -34.80 21.38 -9.17
N GLU A 97 -34.08 20.66 -10.01
CA GLU A 97 -32.90 21.21 -10.66
C GLU A 97 -33.41 22.22 -11.72
N THR A 98 -32.79 23.39 -11.84
CA THR A 98 -33.13 24.35 -12.91
C THR A 98 -32.96 23.68 -14.27
N LYS A 99 -34.08 23.19 -14.82
CA LYS A 99 -34.16 22.49 -16.10
C LYS A 99 -34.94 23.36 -17.07
N GLY A 100 -34.26 23.92 -18.07
CA GLY A 100 -34.92 24.24 -19.33
C GLY A 100 -35.38 22.94 -20.03
N PRO A 101 -36.41 22.98 -20.88
CA PRO A 101 -36.89 21.80 -21.58
C PRO A 101 -35.85 21.35 -22.63
N GLY A 102 -35.51 20.07 -22.61
CA GLY A 102 -34.81 19.39 -23.71
C GLY A 102 -33.28 19.51 -23.70
N HIS A 103 -32.64 18.65 -22.90
CA HIS A 103 -31.32 17.99 -23.08
C HIS A 103 -30.80 17.68 -21.67
N PHE A 104 -30.74 16.41 -21.26
CA PHE A 104 -29.95 16.04 -20.08
C PHE A 104 -28.56 16.62 -20.27
N SER A 105 -28.14 17.51 -19.37
CA SER A 105 -26.79 18.05 -19.41
C SER A 105 -25.80 16.89 -19.30
N GLU A 106 -24.59 17.07 -19.81
CA GLU A 106 -23.57 16.03 -19.69
C GLU A 106 -23.31 15.66 -18.21
N ALA A 107 -23.42 16.64 -17.31
CA ALA A 107 -23.33 16.44 -15.87
C ALA A 107 -24.46 15.54 -15.31
N ASP A 108 -25.70 15.69 -15.78
CA ASP A 108 -26.84 14.86 -15.32
C ASP A 108 -26.69 13.42 -15.80
N ARG A 109 -26.20 13.22 -17.04
CA ARG A 109 -25.90 11.90 -17.58
C ARG A 109 -24.78 11.23 -16.80
N GLN A 110 -23.72 11.97 -16.46
CA GLN A 110 -22.61 11.47 -15.65
C GLN A 110 -23.05 11.11 -14.22
N LYS A 111 -23.92 11.93 -13.60
CA LYS A 111 -24.47 11.66 -12.26
C LYS A 111 -25.31 10.39 -12.26
N LYS A 112 -26.25 10.25 -13.20
CA LYS A 112 -27.07 9.05 -13.34
C LYS A 112 -26.22 7.81 -13.61
N ALA A 113 -25.23 7.91 -14.50
CA ALA A 113 -24.30 6.82 -14.77
C ALA A 113 -23.57 6.37 -13.49
N LYS A 114 -23.13 7.32 -12.63
CA LYS A 114 -22.52 6.96 -11.33
C LYS A 114 -23.51 6.31 -10.36
N GLU A 115 -24.76 6.79 -10.30
CA GLU A 115 -25.82 6.18 -9.49
C GLU A 115 -26.08 4.73 -9.88
N ASP A 116 -26.12 4.44 -11.18
CA ASP A 116 -26.26 3.08 -11.71
C ASP A 116 -25.08 2.19 -11.27
N LEU A 117 -23.83 2.70 -11.27
CA LEU A 117 -22.67 1.94 -10.80
C LEU A 117 -22.74 1.60 -9.30
N TYR A 118 -23.23 2.51 -8.45
CA TYR A 118 -23.45 2.21 -7.03
C TYR A 118 -24.51 1.12 -6.84
N ALA A 119 -25.59 1.16 -7.62
CA ALA A 119 -26.64 0.15 -7.57
C ALA A 119 -26.11 -1.25 -7.95
N VAL A 120 -25.24 -1.34 -8.96
CA VAL A 120 -24.60 -2.60 -9.35
C VAL A 120 -23.77 -3.19 -8.21
N ASN A 121 -22.94 -2.38 -7.54
CA ASN A 121 -22.17 -2.84 -6.39
C ASN A 121 -23.06 -3.23 -5.21
N ALA A 122 -24.16 -2.50 -4.96
CA ALA A 122 -25.11 -2.85 -3.91
C ALA A 122 -25.76 -4.23 -4.16
N LEU A 123 -26.15 -4.51 -5.41
CA LEU A 123 -26.68 -5.82 -5.83
C LEU A 123 -25.64 -6.94 -5.64
N ALA A 124 -24.39 -6.69 -6.03
CA ALA A 124 -23.31 -7.67 -5.86
C ALA A 124 -23.03 -7.98 -4.38
N ALA A 125 -23.05 -6.97 -3.51
CA ALA A 125 -22.92 -7.19 -2.07
C ALA A 125 -24.08 -8.04 -1.53
N THR A 126 -25.32 -7.78 -1.97
CA THR A 126 -26.49 -8.59 -1.59
C THR A 126 -26.33 -10.04 -2.05
N PHE A 127 -25.82 -10.25 -3.27
CA PHE A 127 -25.49 -11.59 -3.77
C PHE A 127 -24.48 -12.29 -2.85
N PHE A 128 -23.33 -11.68 -2.56
CA PHE A 128 -22.30 -12.31 -1.73
C PHE A 128 -22.77 -12.60 -0.31
N GLU A 129 -23.53 -11.69 0.31
CA GLU A 129 -24.16 -11.92 1.62
C GLU A 129 -25.08 -13.14 1.59
N GLU A 130 -25.90 -13.26 0.54
CA GLU A 130 -26.81 -14.40 0.37
C GLU A 130 -26.07 -15.72 0.14
N GLN A 131 -24.98 -15.70 -0.63
CA GLN A 131 -24.12 -16.86 -0.82
C GLN A 131 -23.49 -17.31 0.51
N LEU A 132 -23.08 -16.37 1.38
CA LEU A 132 -22.58 -16.72 2.71
C LEU A 132 -23.65 -17.34 3.60
N ARG A 133 -24.93 -17.03 3.39
CA ARG A 133 -26.05 -17.63 4.14
C ARG A 133 -26.43 -19.01 3.62
N ARG A 134 -26.46 -19.20 2.30
CA ARG A 134 -27.16 -20.33 1.66
C ARG A 134 -26.31 -21.28 0.83
N HIS A 135 -25.16 -20.84 0.31
CA HIS A 135 -24.38 -21.67 -0.61
C HIS A 135 -23.82 -22.90 0.10
N GLU A 136 -23.80 -24.07 -0.56
CA GLU A 136 -23.31 -25.34 0.03
C GLU A 136 -21.87 -25.24 0.55
N HIS A 137 -20.98 -24.58 -0.19
CA HIS A 137 -19.59 -24.34 0.19
C HIS A 137 -19.35 -23.15 1.13
N ARG A 138 -20.39 -22.52 1.70
CA ARG A 138 -20.24 -21.39 2.64
C ARG A 138 -19.35 -21.69 3.85
N ASN A 139 -19.27 -22.97 4.25
CA ASN A 139 -18.51 -23.39 5.43
C ASN A 139 -17.02 -23.07 5.33
N TYR A 140 -16.46 -22.95 4.13
CA TYR A 140 -15.08 -22.53 3.92
C TYR A 140 -14.85 -21.08 4.38
N ALA A 141 -15.81 -20.20 4.09
CA ALA A 141 -15.79 -18.81 4.55
C ALA A 141 -16.02 -18.71 6.06
N ILE A 142 -16.95 -19.51 6.60
CA ILE A 142 -17.25 -19.57 8.04
C ILE A 142 -16.05 -20.09 8.83
N GLU A 143 -15.32 -21.08 8.32
CA GLU A 143 -14.12 -21.60 8.96
C GLU A 143 -13.01 -20.53 9.03
N GLU A 144 -12.80 -19.77 7.94
CA GLU A 144 -11.81 -18.70 7.91
C GLU A 144 -12.16 -17.55 8.88
N LEU A 145 -13.46 -17.25 9.04
CA LEU A 145 -13.96 -16.36 10.09
C LEU A 145 -13.76 -16.97 11.49
N GLY A 146 -14.05 -18.25 11.66
CA GLY A 146 -13.98 -18.96 12.93
C GLY A 146 -12.56 -19.07 13.50
N ARG A 147 -11.54 -19.19 12.63
CA ARG A 147 -10.13 -19.11 13.03
C ARG A 147 -9.77 -17.80 13.75
N ARG A 148 -10.58 -16.75 13.58
CA ARG A 148 -10.42 -15.42 14.19
C ARG A 148 -11.48 -15.12 15.26
N GLY A 149 -12.27 -16.12 15.65
CA GLY A 149 -13.37 -15.95 16.60
C GLY A 149 -14.53 -15.12 16.05
N LEU A 150 -14.70 -15.08 14.72
CA LEU A 150 -15.74 -14.31 14.03
C LEU A 150 -16.85 -15.22 13.47
N THR A 151 -17.09 -16.38 14.08
CA THR A 151 -18.12 -17.32 13.62
C THR A 151 -19.51 -16.69 13.75
N PRO A 152 -20.31 -16.62 12.66
CA PRO A 152 -21.67 -16.09 12.73
C PRO A 152 -22.54 -16.85 13.74
N GLY A 153 -23.42 -16.14 14.46
CA GLY A 153 -24.35 -16.68 15.45
C GLY A 153 -23.74 -17.00 16.81
N THR A 154 -22.45 -16.73 17.02
CA THR A 154 -21.79 -17.00 18.32
C THR A 154 -21.86 -15.84 19.29
N ASN A 155 -21.91 -14.60 18.80
CA ASN A 155 -21.92 -13.38 19.60
C ASN A 155 -22.61 -12.26 18.82
N LYS A 156 -23.51 -11.53 19.49
CA LYS A 156 -24.23 -10.39 18.91
C LYS A 156 -23.31 -9.32 18.32
N LYS A 157 -22.21 -8.95 18.99
CA LYS A 157 -21.23 -7.97 18.46
C LYS A 157 -20.55 -8.48 17.19
N VAL A 158 -20.29 -9.79 17.10
CA VAL A 158 -19.74 -10.41 15.89
C VAL A 158 -20.75 -10.32 14.76
N ASP A 159 -22.02 -10.68 15.00
CA ASP A 159 -23.07 -10.62 13.98
C ASP A 159 -23.32 -9.17 13.50
N GLU A 160 -23.36 -8.22 14.42
CA GLU A 160 -23.48 -6.78 14.11
C GLU A 160 -22.31 -6.30 13.24
N ALA A 161 -21.07 -6.70 13.55
CA ALA A 161 -19.90 -6.38 12.74
C ALA A 161 -19.96 -7.04 11.35
N LEU A 162 -20.22 -8.34 11.27
CA LEU A 162 -20.34 -9.05 9.99
C LEU A 162 -21.41 -8.42 9.08
N GLN A 163 -22.53 -7.99 9.66
CA GLN A 163 -23.59 -7.28 8.94
C GLN A 163 -23.15 -5.87 8.52
N ALA A 164 -22.57 -5.08 9.43
CA ALA A 164 -22.16 -3.70 9.14
C ALA A 164 -21.08 -3.63 8.03
N PHE A 165 -20.20 -4.62 7.97
CA PHE A 165 -19.17 -4.75 6.94
C PHE A 165 -19.64 -5.52 5.68
N ARG A 166 -20.92 -5.93 5.64
CA ARG A 166 -21.56 -6.67 4.55
C ARG A 166 -20.72 -7.86 4.10
N ILE A 167 -20.28 -8.66 5.08
CA ILE A 167 -19.43 -9.82 4.83
C ILE A 167 -20.20 -10.87 4.02
N GLY A 168 -19.55 -11.39 2.98
CA GLY A 168 -20.16 -12.31 2.04
C GLY A 168 -19.21 -13.41 1.57
N TYR A 169 -19.70 -14.26 0.67
CA TYR A 169 -18.94 -15.33 0.04
C TYR A 169 -19.08 -15.26 -1.48
N ALA A 170 -17.96 -15.29 -2.20
CA ALA A 170 -17.95 -15.46 -3.64
C ALA A 170 -17.77 -16.95 -3.97
N PRO A 171 -18.74 -17.62 -4.61
CA PRO A 171 -18.64 -19.01 -5.03
C PRO A 171 -17.45 -19.28 -5.96
N ALA A 172 -17.06 -20.55 -6.11
CA ALA A 172 -15.97 -20.95 -6.99
C ALA A 172 -16.35 -20.93 -8.49
N ALA A 173 -17.65 -20.87 -8.80
CA ALA A 173 -18.15 -20.84 -10.17
C ALA A 173 -17.58 -19.64 -10.96
N TRP A 174 -17.45 -19.81 -12.28
CA TRP A 174 -16.88 -18.79 -13.15
C TRP A 174 -17.86 -17.66 -13.50
N ASP A 175 -19.17 -17.88 -13.34
CA ASP A 175 -20.21 -16.98 -13.84
C ASP A 175 -21.42 -16.86 -12.90
N GLY A 176 -21.27 -17.21 -11.62
CA GLY A 176 -22.36 -17.18 -10.64
C GLY A 176 -22.90 -15.76 -10.40
N LEU A 177 -22.02 -14.78 -10.18
CA LEU A 177 -22.37 -13.37 -10.09
C LEU A 177 -22.81 -12.84 -11.46
N THR A 178 -22.13 -13.21 -12.53
CA THR A 178 -22.48 -12.82 -13.91
C THR A 178 -23.94 -13.18 -14.24
N ALA A 179 -24.35 -14.42 -13.96
CA ALA A 179 -25.71 -14.90 -14.18
C ALA A 179 -26.72 -14.17 -13.28
N PHE A 180 -26.39 -13.96 -12.01
CA PHE A 180 -27.23 -13.21 -11.08
C PHE A 180 -27.47 -11.78 -11.55
N LEU A 181 -26.41 -11.03 -11.88
CA LEU A 181 -26.51 -9.64 -12.33
C LEU A 181 -27.30 -9.53 -13.64
N ARG A 182 -27.09 -10.45 -14.58
CA ARG A 182 -27.86 -10.52 -15.82
C ARG A 182 -29.36 -10.73 -15.55
N ALA A 183 -29.71 -11.60 -14.61
CA ALA A 183 -31.10 -11.83 -14.20
C ALA A 183 -31.74 -10.59 -13.54
N GLN A 184 -30.92 -9.72 -12.91
CA GLN A 184 -31.35 -8.43 -12.37
C GLN A 184 -31.38 -7.31 -13.43
N GLY A 185 -31.16 -7.62 -14.70
CA GLY A 185 -31.15 -6.63 -15.79
C GLY A 185 -29.91 -5.72 -15.81
N VAL A 186 -28.86 -6.07 -15.08
CA VAL A 186 -27.60 -5.31 -15.04
C VAL A 186 -26.81 -5.55 -16.31
N SER A 187 -26.33 -4.46 -16.93
CA SER A 187 -25.41 -4.52 -18.06
C SER A 187 -24.06 -5.13 -17.64
N PRO A 188 -23.53 -6.13 -18.38
CA PRO A 188 -22.20 -6.68 -18.12
C PRO A 188 -21.08 -5.64 -18.16
N VAL A 189 -21.21 -4.62 -19.02
CA VAL A 189 -20.25 -3.50 -19.13
C VAL A 189 -20.24 -2.66 -17.86
N ALA A 190 -21.39 -2.42 -17.24
CA ALA A 190 -21.47 -1.70 -15.97
C ALA A 190 -20.80 -2.48 -14.84
N ALA A 191 -21.03 -3.80 -14.79
CA ALA A 191 -20.41 -4.68 -13.80
C ALA A 191 -18.89 -4.85 -14.02
N GLU A 192 -18.43 -4.84 -15.27
CA GLU A 192 -17.00 -4.73 -15.62
C GLU A 192 -16.41 -3.40 -15.14
N THR A 193 -17.12 -2.28 -15.36
CA THR A 193 -16.66 -0.93 -15.02
C THR A 193 -16.38 -0.77 -13.52
N VAL A 194 -17.19 -1.37 -12.65
CA VAL A 194 -16.95 -1.40 -11.19
C VAL A 194 -16.03 -2.55 -10.75
N GLY A 195 -15.52 -3.32 -11.70
CA GLY A 195 -14.54 -4.37 -11.44
C GLY A 195 -15.13 -5.63 -10.82
N LEU A 196 -16.41 -5.95 -11.04
CA LEU A 196 -17.00 -7.21 -10.63
C LEU A 196 -16.77 -8.33 -11.65
N LEU A 197 -16.80 -7.97 -12.94
CA LEU A 197 -16.64 -8.90 -14.06
C LEU A 197 -15.33 -8.64 -14.83
N VAL A 198 -14.82 -9.68 -15.48
CA VAL A 198 -13.65 -9.62 -16.37
C VAL A 198 -14.07 -10.14 -17.75
N PRO A 199 -13.77 -9.41 -18.84
CA PRO A 199 -14.03 -9.91 -20.19
C PRO A 199 -13.14 -11.12 -20.49
N ARG A 200 -13.68 -12.10 -21.22
CA ARG A 200 -12.89 -13.26 -21.66
C ARG A 200 -11.86 -12.84 -22.72
N SER A 201 -10.64 -13.37 -22.62
CA SER A 201 -9.58 -13.12 -23.61
C SER A 201 -9.85 -13.80 -24.95
N SER A 202 -10.63 -14.89 -24.95
CA SER A 202 -11.11 -15.59 -26.14
C SER A 202 -12.63 -15.75 -26.09
N GLY A 203 -13.29 -15.44 -27.21
CA GLY A 203 -14.75 -15.53 -27.36
C GLY A 203 -15.52 -14.30 -26.87
N SER A 204 -16.83 -14.44 -26.72
CA SER A 204 -17.71 -13.41 -26.18
C SER A 204 -18.12 -13.72 -24.74
N GLY A 205 -18.34 -12.67 -23.94
CA GLY A 205 -18.85 -12.79 -22.58
C GLY A 205 -17.84 -12.48 -21.48
N TYR A 206 -18.29 -12.71 -20.25
CA TYR A 206 -17.64 -12.28 -19.02
C TYR A 206 -17.48 -13.44 -18.05
N TYR A 207 -16.62 -13.28 -17.06
CA TYR A 207 -16.52 -14.15 -15.90
C TYR A 207 -16.32 -13.34 -14.62
N ASP A 208 -16.63 -13.97 -13.49
CA ASP A 208 -16.58 -13.36 -12.17
C ASP A 208 -15.12 -13.11 -11.75
N ARG A 209 -14.81 -11.88 -11.33
CA ARG A 209 -13.47 -11.54 -10.83
C ARG A 209 -13.16 -12.24 -9.50
N PHE A 210 -14.13 -12.21 -8.60
CA PHE A 210 -14.01 -12.81 -7.28
C PHE A 210 -14.57 -14.23 -7.33
N ARG A 211 -13.71 -15.21 -7.07
CA ARG A 211 -14.06 -16.64 -7.08
C ARG A 211 -13.46 -17.32 -5.87
N HIS A 212 -14.28 -18.11 -5.18
CA HIS A 212 -13.92 -18.84 -3.97
C HIS A 212 -13.21 -17.97 -2.90
N ARG A 213 -13.88 -16.86 -2.52
CA ARG A 213 -13.31 -15.85 -1.63
C ARG A 213 -14.29 -15.44 -0.54
N LEU A 214 -13.76 -15.16 0.65
CA LEU A 214 -14.49 -14.38 1.66
C LEU A 214 -14.48 -12.91 1.23
N MET A 215 -15.66 -12.30 1.16
CA MET A 215 -15.87 -10.99 0.57
C MET A 215 -16.09 -9.94 1.65
N PHE A 216 -15.41 -8.81 1.49
CA PHE A 216 -15.52 -7.61 2.32
C PHE A 216 -16.00 -6.47 1.42
N ALA A 217 -17.15 -5.88 1.73
CA ALA A 217 -17.62 -4.72 0.99
C ALA A 217 -16.84 -3.46 1.43
N VAL A 218 -16.35 -2.69 0.46
CA VAL A 218 -15.76 -1.38 0.72
C VAL A 218 -16.87 -0.34 0.60
N VAL A 219 -17.13 0.36 1.70
CA VAL A 219 -18.23 1.32 1.83
C VAL A 219 -17.66 2.73 1.96
N ASP A 220 -18.18 3.65 1.17
CA ASP A 220 -17.78 5.06 1.25
C ASP A 220 -18.37 5.75 2.49
N PRO A 221 -17.91 6.97 2.86
CA PRO A 221 -18.43 7.66 4.03
C PRO A 221 -19.96 7.84 4.03
N GLN A 222 -20.58 7.88 2.84
CA GLN A 222 -22.04 8.02 2.66
C GLN A 222 -22.81 6.70 2.81
N GLY A 223 -22.14 5.56 2.95
CA GLY A 223 -22.79 4.26 3.11
C GLY A 223 -23.03 3.50 1.82
N ARG A 224 -22.44 3.95 0.70
CA ARG A 224 -22.58 3.29 -0.61
C ARG A 224 -21.45 2.27 -0.80
N VAL A 225 -21.76 1.12 -1.37
CA VAL A 225 -20.74 0.12 -1.72
C VAL A 225 -20.02 0.57 -2.98
N VAL A 226 -18.70 0.74 -2.89
CA VAL A 226 -17.87 1.29 -3.97
C VAL A 226 -16.88 0.30 -4.55
N ALA A 227 -16.51 -0.72 -3.78
CA ALA A 227 -15.57 -1.75 -4.18
C ALA A 227 -15.70 -2.98 -3.28
N PHE A 228 -14.89 -4.00 -3.56
CA PHE A 228 -14.78 -5.20 -2.74
C PHE A 228 -13.32 -5.58 -2.52
N SER A 229 -13.06 -6.23 -1.39
CA SER A 229 -11.86 -7.01 -1.15
C SER A 229 -12.23 -8.47 -0.96
N GLY A 230 -11.50 -9.37 -1.62
CA GLY A 230 -11.75 -10.80 -1.61
C GLY A 230 -10.55 -11.57 -1.07
N ARG A 231 -10.71 -12.22 0.08
CA ARG A 231 -9.71 -13.09 0.69
C ARG A 231 -9.83 -14.51 0.11
N ALA A 232 -8.74 -15.04 -0.44
CA ALA A 232 -8.69 -16.43 -0.89
C ALA A 232 -8.93 -17.39 0.29
N LEU A 233 -9.77 -18.40 0.05
CA LEU A 233 -10.07 -19.48 0.99
C LEU A 233 -9.17 -20.70 0.71
N ARG A 234 -9.18 -21.66 1.63
CA ARG A 234 -8.55 -22.97 1.38
C ARG A 234 -9.24 -23.67 0.21
N ASP A 235 -8.48 -24.43 -0.58
CA ASP A 235 -9.01 -25.08 -1.78
C ASP A 235 -10.19 -26.02 -1.50
N LEU A 236 -11.09 -26.10 -2.48
CA LEU A 236 -12.15 -27.10 -2.49
C LEU A 236 -11.53 -28.50 -2.75
N PRO A 237 -12.15 -29.58 -2.26
CA PRO A 237 -11.61 -30.92 -2.43
C PRO A 237 -11.51 -31.27 -3.92
N GLY A 238 -10.37 -31.82 -4.33
CA GLY A 238 -10.13 -32.17 -5.74
C GLY A 238 -9.91 -30.99 -6.68
N THR A 239 -9.74 -29.77 -6.15
CA THR A 239 -9.37 -28.59 -6.93
C THR A 239 -7.93 -28.17 -6.62
N ASP A 240 -7.20 -27.75 -7.66
CA ASP A 240 -5.91 -27.05 -7.54
C ASP A 240 -6.15 -25.63 -8.03
N SER A 241 -6.60 -24.74 -7.12
CA SER A 241 -6.94 -23.37 -7.51
C SER A 241 -5.66 -22.67 -7.97
N ARG A 242 -5.64 -22.24 -9.23
CA ARG A 242 -4.56 -21.45 -9.78
C ARG A 242 -5.07 -20.06 -10.18
N ASP A 243 -4.21 -19.07 -10.05
CA ASP A 243 -4.44 -17.76 -10.62
C ASP A 243 -4.34 -17.81 -12.16
N ASP A 244 -4.66 -16.70 -12.80
CA ASP A 244 -4.64 -16.61 -14.27
C ASP A 244 -3.23 -16.78 -14.88
N LYS A 245 -2.18 -16.83 -14.04
CA LYS A 245 -0.77 -17.04 -14.41
C LYS A 245 -0.26 -18.44 -14.06
N GLY A 246 -1.13 -19.33 -13.58
CA GLY A 246 -0.78 -20.70 -13.21
C GLY A 246 -0.08 -20.85 -11.86
N GLY A 247 -0.01 -19.79 -11.04
CA GLY A 247 0.50 -19.81 -9.67
C GLY A 247 -0.62 -19.90 -8.62
N PRO A 248 -0.31 -19.97 -7.32
CA PRO A 248 -1.33 -19.99 -6.27
C PRO A 248 -2.11 -18.66 -6.25
N PRO A 249 -3.44 -18.69 -5.97
CA PRO A 249 -4.26 -17.49 -5.96
C PRO A 249 -3.75 -16.49 -4.91
N PRO A 250 -3.67 -15.20 -5.25
CA PRO A 250 -3.23 -14.19 -4.29
C PRO A 250 -4.14 -14.16 -3.07
N LYS A 251 -3.51 -14.09 -1.89
CA LYS A 251 -4.14 -14.09 -0.57
C LYS A 251 -5.30 -13.09 -0.50
N TYR A 252 -5.10 -11.89 -1.04
CA TYR A 252 -6.14 -10.88 -1.23
C TYR A 252 -6.16 -10.36 -2.67
N ILE A 253 -7.36 -10.05 -3.16
CA ILE A 253 -7.56 -9.22 -4.34
C ILE A 253 -8.53 -8.10 -3.99
N ASN A 254 -8.34 -6.92 -4.57
CA ASN A 254 -9.23 -5.78 -4.40
C ASN A 254 -9.83 -5.44 -5.77
N SER A 255 -11.00 -4.79 -5.76
CA SER A 255 -11.53 -4.16 -6.98
C SER A 255 -10.48 -3.23 -7.59
N PRO A 256 -10.37 -3.19 -8.93
CA PRO A 256 -9.58 -2.18 -9.63
C PRO A 256 -10.15 -0.77 -9.40
N GLU A 257 -9.39 0.24 -9.83
CA GLU A 257 -9.89 1.62 -9.92
C GLU A 257 -11.16 1.69 -10.78
N SER A 258 -12.12 2.54 -10.39
CA SER A 258 -13.37 2.75 -11.12
C SER A 258 -13.87 4.19 -10.97
N PRO A 259 -14.88 4.63 -11.74
CA PRO A 259 -15.45 5.99 -11.60
C PRO A 259 -16.03 6.32 -10.22
N ILE A 260 -16.26 5.31 -9.37
CA ILE A 260 -16.82 5.44 -8.02
C ILE A 260 -15.85 4.96 -6.92
N TYR A 261 -14.66 4.49 -7.27
CA TYR A 261 -13.69 3.97 -6.30
C TYR A 261 -12.26 4.28 -6.71
N THR A 262 -11.57 4.99 -5.83
CA THR A 262 -10.12 5.21 -5.92
C THR A 262 -9.44 4.68 -4.67
N LYS A 263 -8.58 3.67 -4.84
CA LYS A 263 -7.94 2.94 -3.73
C LYS A 263 -7.17 3.88 -2.80
N GLY A 264 -6.40 4.79 -3.38
CA GLY A 264 -5.60 5.77 -2.66
C GLY A 264 -6.39 6.89 -1.98
N GLN A 265 -7.71 6.93 -2.12
CA GLN A 265 -8.60 7.93 -1.49
C GLN A 265 -9.60 7.29 -0.52
N MET A 266 -9.58 5.97 -0.40
CA MET A 266 -10.55 5.20 0.37
C MET A 266 -9.87 4.42 1.50
N LEU A 267 -10.56 4.34 2.64
CA LEU A 267 -10.18 3.53 3.79
C LEU A 267 -11.27 2.50 4.06
N PHE A 268 -10.88 1.25 4.25
CA PHE A 268 -11.79 0.22 4.70
C PHE A 268 -12.29 0.54 6.12
N GLY A 269 -13.59 0.37 6.36
CA GLY A 269 -14.22 0.65 7.65
C GLY A 269 -14.58 2.11 7.91
N ILE A 270 -14.29 3.05 6.99
CA ILE A 270 -14.53 4.48 7.24
C ILE A 270 -15.98 4.80 7.55
N HIS A 271 -16.94 4.18 6.84
CA HIS A 271 -18.36 4.39 7.08
C HIS A 271 -18.78 3.91 8.47
N GLN A 272 -18.32 2.71 8.84
CA GLN A 272 -18.63 2.06 10.11
C GLN A 272 -17.99 2.84 11.27
N ALA A 273 -16.78 3.37 11.08
CA ALA A 273 -15.99 4.00 12.12
C ALA A 273 -16.21 5.51 12.31
N ARG A 274 -16.80 6.22 11.33
CA ARG A 274 -16.83 7.70 11.30
C ARG A 274 -17.37 8.36 12.58
N HIS A 275 -18.39 7.78 13.21
CA HIS A 275 -18.96 8.32 14.44
C HIS A 275 -18.01 8.13 15.62
N SER A 276 -17.46 6.92 15.78
CA SER A 276 -16.50 6.59 16.83
C SER A 276 -15.19 7.35 16.68
N ILE A 277 -14.70 7.52 15.45
CA ILE A 277 -13.52 8.35 15.16
C ILE A 277 -13.73 9.77 15.66
N ARG A 278 -14.92 10.36 15.43
CA ARG A 278 -15.21 11.70 15.90
C ARG A 278 -15.36 11.76 17.42
N SER A 279 -16.06 10.82 18.03
CA SER A 279 -16.30 10.84 19.48
C SER A 279 -15.02 10.64 20.30
N GLU A 280 -14.11 9.80 19.78
CA GLU A 280 -12.80 9.54 20.39
C GLU A 280 -11.75 10.60 19.99
N GLU A 281 -12.10 11.50 19.07
CA GLU A 281 -11.19 12.48 18.45
C GLU A 281 -9.92 11.85 17.84
N ALA A 282 -9.96 10.53 17.56
CA ALA A 282 -8.85 9.77 17.03
C ALA A 282 -9.34 8.56 16.22
N ALA A 283 -8.71 8.34 15.05
CA ALA A 283 -8.84 7.10 14.30
C ALA A 283 -7.74 6.09 14.70
N VAL A 284 -8.04 4.80 14.69
CA VAL A 284 -7.03 3.74 14.79
C VAL A 284 -6.80 3.16 13.40
N LEU A 285 -5.56 3.20 12.92
CA LEU A 285 -5.16 2.72 11.61
C LEU A 285 -4.43 1.39 11.74
N VAL A 286 -4.99 0.34 11.14
CA VAL A 286 -4.42 -1.02 11.06
C VAL A 286 -4.08 -1.38 9.61
N GLU A 287 -3.38 -2.50 9.38
CA GLU A 287 -2.91 -2.87 8.05
C GLU A 287 -3.96 -3.59 7.19
N GLY A 288 -4.80 -4.44 7.81
CA GLY A 288 -5.68 -5.35 7.09
C GLY A 288 -7.18 -5.19 7.38
N ASN A 289 -8.00 -5.66 6.43
CA ASN A 289 -9.46 -5.68 6.58
C ASN A 289 -9.92 -6.58 7.75
N PHE A 290 -9.18 -7.66 8.01
CA PHE A 290 -9.50 -8.54 9.13
C PHE A 290 -9.28 -7.86 10.47
N ASP A 291 -8.19 -7.09 10.62
CA ASP A 291 -7.91 -6.36 11.85
C ASP A 291 -9.05 -5.38 12.15
N VAL A 292 -9.49 -4.63 11.13
CA VAL A 292 -10.66 -3.74 11.24
C VAL A 292 -11.90 -4.52 11.70
N LEU A 293 -12.28 -5.58 10.98
CA LEU A 293 -13.47 -6.36 11.31
C LEU A 293 -13.39 -6.96 12.73
N SER A 294 -12.21 -7.49 13.09
CA SER A 294 -11.96 -8.19 14.34
C SER A 294 -12.02 -7.25 15.54
N LEU A 295 -11.43 -6.06 15.41
CA LEU A 295 -11.45 -5.02 16.44
C LEU A 295 -12.86 -4.43 16.61
N HIS A 296 -13.58 -4.18 15.51
CA HIS A 296 -14.98 -3.73 15.55
C HIS A 296 -15.89 -4.75 16.25
N ALA A 297 -15.75 -6.04 15.92
CA ALA A 297 -16.48 -7.14 16.57
C ALA A 297 -16.19 -7.24 18.09
N ARG A 298 -15.12 -6.60 18.56
CA ARG A 298 -14.70 -6.56 19.96
C ARG A 298 -14.93 -5.20 20.63
N GLY A 299 -15.64 -4.28 19.98
CA GLY A 299 -16.03 -3.00 20.55
C GLY A 299 -15.11 -1.82 20.22
N ILE A 300 -13.96 -2.06 19.59
CA ILE A 300 -13.04 -0.99 19.18
C ILE A 300 -13.46 -0.55 17.78
N THR A 301 -14.32 0.47 17.73
CA THR A 301 -15.09 0.83 16.53
C THR A 301 -14.54 2.05 15.78
N ASN A 302 -13.51 2.72 16.28
CA ASN A 302 -12.84 3.83 15.58
C ASN A 302 -11.70 3.35 14.65
N VAL A 303 -11.77 2.09 14.17
CA VAL A 303 -10.68 1.43 13.41
C VAL A 303 -10.94 1.45 11.91
N VAL A 304 -9.89 1.73 11.13
CA VAL A 304 -9.86 1.75 9.67
C VAL A 304 -8.58 1.14 9.11
N ALA A 305 -8.56 0.77 7.82
CA ALA A 305 -7.34 0.26 7.16
C ALA A 305 -7.18 0.79 5.72
N PRO A 306 -5.94 1.02 5.24
CA PRO A 306 -5.64 1.15 3.82
C PRO A 306 -5.96 -0.16 3.09
N LEU A 307 -6.46 -0.09 1.86
CA LEU A 307 -6.86 -1.27 1.10
C LEU A 307 -5.68 -1.98 0.42
N GLY A 308 -4.63 -2.38 1.15
CA GLY A 308 -3.46 -3.06 0.57
C GLY A 308 -2.56 -2.14 -0.28
N THR A 309 -2.37 -0.91 0.19
CA THR A 309 -1.39 0.08 -0.27
C THR A 309 -0.77 0.76 0.95
N ALA A 310 0.37 1.42 0.76
CA ALA A 310 0.85 2.39 1.73
C ALA A 310 -0.23 3.46 2.00
N PHE A 311 -0.30 3.94 3.24
CA PHE A 311 -1.21 4.99 3.64
C PHE A 311 -0.88 6.30 2.91
N THR A 312 -1.89 6.93 2.31
CA THR A 312 -1.70 8.06 1.40
C THR A 312 -2.07 9.41 2.03
N VAL A 313 -1.61 10.50 1.42
CA VAL A 313 -2.00 11.88 1.79
C VAL A 313 -3.52 12.06 1.72
N GLU A 314 -4.18 11.52 0.69
CA GLU A 314 -5.63 11.67 0.52
C GLU A 314 -6.43 10.88 1.56
N GLN A 315 -5.94 9.70 1.97
CA GLN A 315 -6.52 8.95 3.09
C GLN A 315 -6.32 9.69 4.42
N ALA A 316 -5.16 10.32 4.64
CA ALA A 316 -4.92 11.17 5.80
C ALA A 316 -5.84 12.40 5.82
N LYS A 317 -6.01 13.09 4.69
CA LYS A 317 -6.98 14.19 4.54
C LYS A 317 -8.41 13.72 4.79
N LEU A 318 -8.79 12.52 4.34
CA LEU A 318 -10.09 11.93 4.62
C LEU A 318 -10.31 11.75 6.12
N LEU A 319 -9.34 11.17 6.84
CA LEU A 319 -9.42 11.01 8.30
C LEU A 319 -9.48 12.34 9.04
N LYS A 320 -8.69 13.33 8.60
CA LYS A 320 -8.65 14.67 9.19
C LYS A 320 -10.02 15.37 9.21
N ARG A 321 -10.94 15.00 8.31
CA ARG A 321 -12.33 15.51 8.31
C ARG A 321 -13.13 15.04 9.54
N PHE A 322 -12.74 13.93 10.16
CA PHE A 322 -13.45 13.31 11.27
C PHE A 322 -12.71 13.45 12.60
N ALA A 323 -11.38 13.43 12.60
CA ALA A 323 -10.57 13.53 13.81
C ALA A 323 -9.23 14.23 13.53
N PRO A 324 -8.69 15.00 14.50
CA PRO A 324 -7.35 15.59 14.38
C PRO A 324 -6.22 14.57 14.53
N ASP A 325 -6.48 13.42 15.17
CA ASP A 325 -5.48 12.40 15.50
C ASP A 325 -5.69 11.07 14.75
N VAL A 326 -4.57 10.37 14.50
CA VAL A 326 -4.56 8.93 14.21
C VAL A 326 -3.58 8.19 15.11
N ILE A 327 -3.95 6.98 15.50
CA ILE A 327 -3.11 6.04 16.20
C ILE A 327 -2.79 4.88 15.25
N PHE A 328 -1.52 4.69 14.92
CA PHE A 328 -1.05 3.55 14.15
C PHE A 328 -0.99 2.32 15.06
N LEU A 329 -1.67 1.25 14.68
CA LEU A 329 -1.65 -0.07 15.32
C LEU A 329 -1.33 -1.10 14.22
N PHE A 330 -0.07 -1.09 13.77
CA PHE A 330 0.44 -1.97 12.72
C PHE A 330 1.13 -3.20 13.32
N ASP A 331 1.35 -4.21 12.50
CA ASP A 331 1.91 -5.49 12.93
C ASP A 331 3.26 -5.27 13.63
N GLY A 332 3.53 -6.06 14.68
CA GLY A 332 4.76 -6.00 15.48
C GLY A 332 6.00 -6.50 14.74
N ASP A 333 6.14 -6.26 13.44
CA ASP A 333 7.21 -6.76 12.61
C ASP A 333 7.99 -5.64 11.88
N ALA A 334 8.98 -6.01 11.08
CA ALA A 334 9.79 -5.05 10.33
C ALA A 334 9.00 -4.33 9.23
N ALA A 335 7.95 -4.96 8.68
CA ALA A 335 7.10 -4.39 7.65
C ALA A 335 6.15 -3.34 8.25
N GLY A 336 5.51 -3.62 9.38
CA GLY A 336 4.67 -2.67 10.11
C GLY A 336 5.45 -1.43 10.55
N ARG A 337 6.65 -1.60 11.13
CA ARG A 337 7.54 -0.46 11.46
C ARG A 337 7.93 0.36 10.22
N LYS A 338 8.13 -0.30 9.07
CA LYS A 338 8.41 0.39 7.80
C LYS A 338 7.18 1.14 7.29
N ALA A 339 5.98 0.57 7.43
CA ALA A 339 4.73 1.21 7.04
C ALA A 339 4.44 2.46 7.87
N VAL A 340 4.70 2.44 9.18
CA VAL A 340 4.65 3.65 10.03
C VAL A 340 5.59 4.73 9.50
N ARG A 341 6.87 4.39 9.23
CA ARG A 341 7.85 5.34 8.66
C ARG A 341 7.37 5.98 7.36
N LEU A 342 6.86 5.17 6.43
CA LEU A 342 6.38 5.65 5.12
C LEU A 342 5.13 6.53 5.23
N SER A 343 4.37 6.42 6.33
CA SER A 343 3.15 7.18 6.54
C SER A 343 3.38 8.60 7.04
N ARG A 344 4.61 8.94 7.49
CA ARG A 344 4.90 10.25 8.11
C ARG A 344 4.62 11.42 7.18
N ASP A 345 5.00 11.30 5.91
CA ASP A 345 4.82 12.39 4.94
C ASP A 345 3.34 12.64 4.64
N ALA A 346 2.52 11.58 4.62
CA ALA A 346 1.08 11.68 4.46
C ALA A 346 0.43 12.44 5.64
N ILE A 347 0.82 12.09 6.87
CA ILE A 347 0.36 12.73 8.10
C ILE A 347 0.72 14.21 8.13
N ARG A 348 2.00 14.54 7.88
CA ARG A 348 2.49 15.92 7.87
C ARG A 348 1.80 16.76 6.80
N THR A 349 1.68 16.23 5.59
CA THR A 349 1.05 16.94 4.48
C THR A 349 -0.45 17.18 4.71
N ALA A 350 -1.13 16.23 5.37
CA ALA A 350 -2.50 16.44 5.82
C ALA A 350 -2.59 17.42 7.00
N GLY A 351 -1.51 17.67 7.73
CA GLY A 351 -1.46 18.46 8.96
C GLY A 351 -2.23 17.78 10.09
N MET A 352 -2.11 16.46 10.19
CA MET A 352 -2.79 15.64 11.19
C MET A 352 -1.79 15.23 12.27
N SER A 353 -2.24 15.02 13.49
CA SER A 353 -1.40 14.48 14.56
C SER A 353 -1.40 12.96 14.49
N ALA A 354 -0.27 12.34 14.86
CA ALA A 354 -0.13 10.89 14.82
C ALA A 354 0.55 10.35 16.08
N ARG A 355 0.05 9.20 16.53
CA ARG A 355 0.61 8.37 17.59
C ARG A 355 0.84 6.95 17.10
N VAL A 356 1.70 6.21 17.78
CA VAL A 356 2.02 4.82 17.44
C VAL A 356 1.85 3.94 18.67
N ALA A 357 0.99 2.95 18.56
CA ALA A 357 0.80 1.88 19.53
C ALA A 357 1.63 0.67 19.09
N GLU A 358 2.70 0.37 19.81
CA GLU A 358 3.65 -0.68 19.43
C GLU A 358 3.19 -2.05 19.92
N LEU A 359 2.94 -2.98 18.99
CA LEU A 359 2.65 -4.37 19.31
C LEU A 359 3.93 -5.15 19.68
N PRO A 360 3.83 -6.18 20.53
CA PRO A 360 4.92 -7.13 20.74
C PRO A 360 5.38 -7.77 19.42
N ASN A 361 6.65 -8.18 19.36
CA ASN A 361 7.23 -8.74 18.15
C ASN A 361 6.42 -9.96 17.64
N GLY A 362 6.00 -9.90 16.37
CA GLY A 362 5.27 -10.97 15.70
C GLY A 362 3.79 -11.08 16.04
N VAL A 363 3.25 -10.17 16.87
CA VAL A 363 1.82 -10.10 17.19
C VAL A 363 1.13 -9.12 16.24
N ASP A 364 -0.03 -9.51 15.71
CA ASP A 364 -0.91 -8.66 14.90
C ASP A 364 -2.11 -8.12 15.74
N PRO A 365 -2.82 -7.07 15.28
CA PRO A 365 -3.94 -6.50 16.02
C PRO A 365 -5.07 -7.50 16.28
N ASP A 366 -5.35 -8.41 15.32
CA ASP A 366 -6.34 -9.48 15.48
C ASP A 366 -5.97 -10.42 16.65
N GLU A 367 -4.73 -10.90 16.69
CA GLU A 367 -4.20 -11.79 17.72
C GLU A 367 -4.22 -11.13 19.09
N LEU A 368 -3.76 -9.88 19.20
CA LEU A 368 -3.86 -9.13 20.45
C LEU A 368 -5.31 -9.03 20.93
N SER A 369 -6.23 -8.68 20.02
CA SER A 369 -7.64 -8.53 20.36
C SER A 369 -8.29 -9.85 20.78
N ARG A 370 -7.80 -10.99 20.25
CA ARG A 370 -8.24 -12.34 20.65
C ARG A 370 -7.74 -12.72 22.04
N ASP A 371 -6.48 -12.43 22.36
CA ASP A 371 -5.87 -12.80 23.64
C ASP A 371 -6.26 -11.86 24.79
N LYS A 372 -6.24 -10.55 24.55
CA LYS A 372 -6.42 -9.53 25.61
C LYS A 372 -7.78 -8.83 25.59
N GLY A 373 -8.59 -9.06 24.56
CA GLY A 373 -9.93 -8.47 24.43
C GLY A 373 -9.92 -6.93 24.29
N GLU A 374 -11.09 -6.34 24.47
CA GLU A 374 -11.33 -4.89 24.33
C GLU A 374 -10.41 -4.06 25.24
N GLN A 375 -10.38 -4.38 26.54
CA GLN A 375 -9.60 -3.64 27.52
C GLN A 375 -8.09 -3.67 27.23
N GLY A 376 -7.55 -4.82 26.81
CA GLY A 376 -6.12 -4.91 26.52
C GLY A 376 -5.70 -4.08 25.32
N VAL A 377 -6.54 -3.99 24.29
CA VAL A 377 -6.27 -3.11 23.15
C VAL A 377 -6.42 -1.64 23.57
N SER A 378 -7.45 -1.28 24.34
CA SER A 378 -7.61 0.09 24.86
C SER A 378 -6.43 0.52 25.74
N ASP A 379 -5.92 -0.37 26.59
CA ASP A 379 -4.75 -0.12 27.42
C ASP A 379 -3.51 0.12 26.55
N LEU A 380 -3.32 -0.65 25.48
CA LEU A 380 -2.22 -0.44 24.54
C LEU A 380 -2.35 0.90 23.81
N LEU A 381 -3.53 1.23 23.30
CA LEU A 381 -3.81 2.49 22.60
C LEU A 381 -3.60 3.71 23.51
N SER A 382 -3.91 3.58 24.81
CA SER A 382 -3.69 4.65 25.79
C SER A 382 -2.21 4.98 26.03
N ARG A 383 -1.32 4.01 25.76
CA ARG A 383 0.14 4.13 25.89
C ARG A 383 0.81 4.50 24.57
N ALA A 384 0.04 4.78 23.52
CA ALA A 384 0.58 5.14 22.23
C ALA A 384 1.43 6.42 22.32
N LYS A 385 2.66 6.35 21.81
CA LYS A 385 3.63 7.46 21.83
C LYS A 385 3.41 8.38 20.64
N GLY A 386 3.88 9.63 20.73
CA GLY A 386 3.88 10.52 19.57
C GLY A 386 4.67 9.90 18.41
N MET A 387 4.22 10.10 17.16
CA MET A 387 4.85 9.45 16.00
C MET A 387 6.35 9.74 15.91
N LEU A 388 6.77 10.98 16.17
CA LEU A 388 8.19 11.36 16.16
C LEU A 388 8.99 10.59 17.23
N GLU A 389 8.47 10.53 18.45
CA GLU A 389 9.05 9.79 19.58
C GLU A 389 9.21 8.30 19.24
N ALA A 390 8.12 7.66 18.78
CA ALA A 390 8.12 6.25 18.39
C ALA A 390 9.13 5.97 17.26
N LEU A 391 9.24 6.84 16.26
CA LEU A 391 10.18 6.67 15.17
C LEU A 391 11.65 6.80 15.61
N ILE A 392 11.94 7.69 16.56
CA ILE A 392 13.27 7.82 17.16
C ILE A 392 13.62 6.53 17.91
N GLU A 393 12.71 6.05 18.76
CA GLU A 393 12.91 4.83 19.55
C GLU A 393 13.06 3.58 18.69
N MET A 394 12.22 3.42 17.66
CA MET A 394 12.35 2.31 16.69
C MET A 394 13.67 2.36 15.90
N THR A 395 14.25 3.54 15.72
CA THR A 395 15.51 3.69 14.96
C THR A 395 16.74 3.46 15.84
N LEU A 396 16.66 3.93 17.08
CA LEU A 396 17.68 3.86 18.11
C LEU A 396 17.35 2.75 19.14
N ASP A 397 16.91 1.59 18.64
CA ASP A 397 16.59 0.44 19.47
C ASP A 397 17.86 -0.27 19.99
N GLU A 398 17.69 -1.33 20.78
CA GLU A 398 18.81 -2.09 21.36
C GLU A 398 19.76 -2.68 20.29
N SER A 399 19.22 -2.99 19.10
CA SER A 399 20.01 -3.51 17.97
C SER A 399 20.99 -2.48 17.41
N PHE A 400 20.77 -1.18 17.70
CA PHE A 400 21.69 -0.11 17.30
C PHE A 400 23.11 -0.37 17.76
N THR A 401 23.32 -0.92 18.96
CA THR A 401 24.67 -1.18 19.50
C THR A 401 25.41 -2.27 18.73
N GLN A 402 24.67 -3.26 18.20
CA GLN A 402 25.17 -4.41 17.46
C GLN A 402 25.37 -4.12 15.97
N ALA A 403 24.71 -3.08 15.46
CA ALA A 403 24.82 -2.65 14.07
C ALA A 403 26.25 -2.23 13.68
N ASP A 404 26.58 -2.42 12.41
CA ASP A 404 27.86 -1.95 11.87
C ASP A 404 27.93 -0.42 11.78
N ALA A 405 29.12 0.11 11.50
CA ALA A 405 29.35 1.55 11.48
C ALA A 405 28.53 2.29 10.39
N TYR A 406 28.25 1.65 9.26
CA TYR A 406 27.46 2.23 8.17
C TYR A 406 25.97 2.24 8.53
N GLU A 407 25.46 1.15 9.09
CA GLU A 407 24.09 1.07 9.55
C GLU A 407 23.82 2.05 10.69
N LYS A 408 24.72 2.15 11.68
CA LYS A 408 24.67 3.17 12.75
C LYS A 408 24.59 4.57 12.16
N GLN A 409 25.41 4.88 11.16
CA GLN A 409 25.37 6.19 10.50
C GLN A 409 24.05 6.44 9.78
N ALA A 410 23.52 5.47 9.05
CA ALA A 410 22.23 5.60 8.36
C ALA A 410 21.08 5.86 9.35
N ARG A 411 21.06 5.15 10.47
CA ARG A 411 20.09 5.33 11.57
C ARG A 411 20.21 6.73 12.21
N ILE A 412 21.43 7.19 12.52
CA ILE A 412 21.67 8.55 13.03
C ILE A 412 21.22 9.62 12.04
N GLN A 413 21.56 9.47 10.75
CA GLN A 413 21.14 10.41 9.71
C GLN A 413 19.61 10.46 9.58
N PHE A 414 18.94 9.31 9.70
CA PHE A 414 17.49 9.27 9.70
C PHE A 414 16.90 10.04 10.89
N VAL A 415 17.39 9.83 12.11
CA VAL A 415 16.93 10.58 13.29
C VAL A 415 17.22 12.08 13.16
N ALA A 416 18.41 12.46 12.69
CA ALA A 416 18.76 13.86 12.46
C ALA A 416 17.80 14.52 11.44
N LYS A 417 17.43 13.79 10.38
CA LYS A 417 16.42 14.23 9.41
C LYS A 417 15.05 14.41 10.05
N LEU A 418 14.59 13.44 10.87
CA LEU A 418 13.31 13.53 11.57
C LEU A 418 13.21 14.80 12.44
N LEU A 419 14.27 15.09 13.21
CA LEU A 419 14.33 16.28 14.06
C LEU A 419 14.37 17.59 13.25
N ALA A 420 15.10 17.60 12.14
CA ALA A 420 15.21 18.78 11.27
C ALA A 420 13.92 19.12 10.52
N GLU A 421 13.10 18.11 10.22
CA GLU A 421 11.81 18.26 9.53
C GLU A 421 10.64 18.59 10.48
N GLU A 422 10.87 18.65 11.79
CA GLU A 422 9.85 19.09 12.74
C GLU A 422 9.76 20.62 12.75
N GLU A 423 8.58 21.14 12.43
CA GLU A 423 8.33 22.58 12.26
C GLU A 423 7.91 23.24 13.58
N ASP A 424 7.27 22.48 14.48
CA ASP A 424 6.91 23.00 15.80
C ASP A 424 8.16 23.05 16.70
N PRO A 425 8.59 24.25 17.14
CA PRO A 425 9.82 24.41 17.93
C PRO A 425 9.74 23.73 19.31
N VAL A 426 8.54 23.61 19.89
CA VAL A 426 8.33 22.95 21.18
C VAL A 426 8.44 21.44 21.01
N VAL A 427 7.75 20.88 20.02
CA VAL A 427 7.82 19.44 19.70
C VAL A 427 9.24 19.05 19.32
N GLN A 428 9.93 19.88 18.52
CA GLN A 428 11.32 19.66 18.15
C GLN A 428 12.26 19.67 19.37
N ALA A 429 12.08 20.60 20.31
CA ALA A 429 12.89 20.66 21.53
C ALA A 429 12.67 19.44 22.43
N MET A 430 11.40 19.01 22.60
CA MET A 430 11.07 17.79 23.34
C MET A 430 11.67 16.55 22.69
N ALA A 431 11.55 16.43 21.36
CA ALA A 431 12.11 15.32 20.61
C ALA A 431 13.65 15.27 20.68
N LYS A 432 14.32 16.43 20.68
CA LYS A 432 15.78 16.53 20.91
C LYS A 432 16.16 16.00 22.29
N GLY A 433 15.49 16.46 23.35
CA GLY A 433 15.73 15.98 24.72
C GLY A 433 15.49 14.48 24.86
N PHE A 434 14.42 13.96 24.24
CA PHE A 434 14.14 12.52 24.19
C PHE A 434 15.23 11.75 23.44
N THR A 435 15.70 12.27 22.30
CA THR A 435 16.79 11.66 21.52
C THR A 435 18.08 11.61 22.33
N ASP A 436 18.43 12.68 23.05
CA ASP A 436 19.60 12.72 23.93
C ASP A 436 19.49 11.69 25.07
N MET A 437 18.29 11.51 25.65
CA MET A 437 18.05 10.48 26.66
C MET A 437 18.27 9.06 26.10
N ILE A 438 17.75 8.75 24.90
CA ILE A 438 17.98 7.44 24.27
C ILE A 438 19.45 7.25 23.91
N ALA A 439 20.09 8.26 23.31
CA ALA A 439 21.50 8.21 22.96
C ALA A 439 22.38 7.95 24.19
N GLY A 440 22.09 8.60 25.33
CA GLY A 440 22.79 8.36 26.59
C GLY A 440 22.59 6.96 27.18
N ARG A 441 21.49 6.26 26.85
CA ARG A 441 21.29 4.84 27.21
C ARG A 441 22.08 3.89 26.32
N LEU A 442 22.24 4.24 25.04
CA LEU A 442 22.97 3.43 24.06
C LEU A 442 24.48 3.58 24.15
N ASP A 443 24.96 4.75 24.58
CA ASP A 443 26.38 5.07 24.74
C ASP A 443 26.66 5.38 26.22
N ILE A 444 27.17 4.38 26.95
CA ILE A 444 27.45 4.41 28.40
C ILE A 444 28.34 5.61 28.82
N VAL A 445 29.01 6.26 27.86
CA VAL A 445 30.06 7.25 28.09
C VAL A 445 29.53 8.65 28.39
N ARG A 446 28.30 9.03 27.98
CA ARG A 446 27.81 10.41 28.15
C ARG A 446 26.29 10.49 28.37
N SER A 447 25.89 10.74 29.61
CA SER A 447 24.50 11.08 29.97
C SER A 447 24.34 12.60 29.99
N GLY A 448 23.41 13.16 29.20
CA GLY A 448 23.06 14.58 29.26
C GLY A 448 22.76 15.25 27.91
N GLU A 449 22.54 16.56 27.95
CA GLU A 449 22.29 17.39 26.78
C GLU A 449 23.43 17.31 25.76
N GLY A 450 23.10 17.10 24.48
CA GLY A 450 24.06 16.92 23.40
C GLY A 450 24.65 15.51 23.28
N ALA A 451 24.11 14.52 24.01
CA ALA A 451 24.49 13.10 23.88
C ALA A 451 24.33 12.59 22.44
N PHE A 452 23.27 12.98 21.73
CA PHE A 452 23.06 12.56 20.34
C PHE A 452 24.12 13.14 19.39
N GLN A 453 24.52 14.40 19.57
CA GLN A 453 25.62 14.99 18.79
C GLN A 453 26.97 14.32 19.10
N ALA A 454 27.18 13.92 20.35
CA ALA A 454 28.36 13.15 20.72
C ALA A 454 28.36 11.77 20.06
N LEU A 455 27.22 11.08 20.05
CA LEU A 455 27.02 9.80 19.36
C LEU A 455 27.27 9.93 17.86
N GLU A 456 26.76 10.99 17.22
CA GLU A 456 27.02 11.29 15.81
C GLU A 456 28.52 11.46 15.52
N ARG A 457 29.23 12.22 16.36
CA ARG A 457 30.69 12.39 16.22
C ARG A 457 31.45 11.09 16.45
N SER A 458 31.01 10.28 17.42
CA SER A 458 31.59 8.98 17.73
C SER A 458 31.49 8.03 16.54
N VAL A 459 30.29 7.87 15.96
CA VAL A 459 30.07 7.00 14.79
C VAL A 459 30.82 7.50 13.56
N LYS A 460 30.86 8.82 13.31
CA LYS A 460 31.70 9.40 12.24
C LYS A 460 33.17 9.08 12.45
N GLY A 461 33.67 9.17 13.68
CA GLY A 461 35.03 8.80 14.05
C GLY A 461 35.33 7.31 13.83
N SER A 462 34.41 6.42 14.24
CA SER A 462 34.52 4.97 14.01
C SER A 462 34.53 4.63 12.53
N LEU A 463 33.73 5.32 11.70
CA LEU A 463 33.75 5.17 10.25
C LEU A 463 35.08 5.60 9.65
N MET A 464 35.58 6.78 10.02
CA MET A 464 36.89 7.25 9.55
C MET A 464 38.01 6.29 9.96
N LYS A 465 37.95 5.72 11.17
CA LYS A 465 38.90 4.71 11.62
C LYS A 465 38.76 3.41 10.84
N ALA A 466 37.54 2.92 10.61
CA ALA A 466 37.30 1.72 9.81
C ALA A 466 37.72 1.89 8.35
N GLU A 467 37.51 3.08 7.78
CA GLU A 467 38.01 3.44 6.45
C GLU A 467 39.52 3.56 6.41
N ALA A 468 40.14 4.16 7.43
CA ALA A 468 41.59 4.24 7.59
C ALA A 468 42.22 2.86 7.76
N GLU A 469 41.61 1.95 8.53
CA GLU A 469 42.04 0.56 8.71
C GLU A 469 41.83 -0.26 7.44
N ARG A 470 40.73 -0.05 6.70
CA ARG A 470 40.53 -0.65 5.36
C ARG A 470 41.58 -0.14 4.39
N ARG A 471 41.89 1.17 4.40
CA ARG A 471 42.97 1.76 3.61
C ARG A 471 44.34 1.21 4.02
N ALA A 472 44.62 1.10 5.32
CA ALA A 472 45.89 0.56 5.84
C ALA A 472 46.04 -0.93 5.53
N LYS A 473 44.98 -1.75 5.64
CA LYS A 473 44.99 -3.15 5.19
C LYS A 473 45.16 -3.27 3.68
N ALA A 474 44.55 -2.38 2.90
CA ALA A 474 44.77 -2.32 1.44
C ALA A 474 46.18 -1.84 1.07
N ILE A 475 46.82 -1.02 1.90
CA ILE A 475 48.21 -0.58 1.75
C ILE A 475 49.17 -1.72 2.17
N ALA A 476 48.93 -2.39 3.29
CA ALA A 476 49.72 -3.52 3.76
C ALA A 476 49.61 -4.74 2.82
N SER A 477 48.44 -4.99 2.22
CA SER A 477 48.30 -5.99 1.15
C SER A 477 49.03 -5.60 -0.13
N ASN A 478 49.25 -4.30 -0.36
CA ASN A 478 50.04 -3.77 -1.47
C ASN A 478 51.56 -3.75 -1.19
N GLU A 479 51.99 -3.58 0.06
CA GLU A 479 53.40 -3.66 0.46
C GLU A 479 53.94 -5.09 0.39
N GLY A 480 53.10 -6.11 0.65
CA GLY A 480 53.45 -7.52 0.39
C GLY A 480 53.62 -7.88 -1.09
N GLN A 481 53.30 -6.97 -2.02
CA GLN A 481 53.41 -7.17 -3.47
C GLN A 481 54.40 -6.22 -4.16
N ARG A 482 55.27 -5.51 -3.41
CA ARG A 482 56.31 -4.66 -3.99
C ARG A 482 57.72 -5.15 -3.69
N LEU A 483 58.08 -6.26 -4.33
CA LEU A 483 59.34 -6.36 -5.05
C LEU A 483 59.03 -6.91 -6.44
N ASN A 484 58.97 -6.03 -7.43
CA ASN A 484 59.65 -6.19 -8.72
C ASN A 484 59.64 -4.87 -9.49
N ALA A 485 60.78 -4.61 -10.11
CA ALA A 485 61.16 -3.38 -10.75
C ALA A 485 60.67 -3.34 -12.20
N ASP A 486 59.50 -2.75 -12.44
CA ASP A 486 59.11 -2.22 -13.75
C ASP A 486 57.97 -1.21 -13.53
N GLY A 487 58.20 0.05 -13.91
CA GLY A 487 57.41 1.22 -13.53
C GLY A 487 56.01 1.29 -14.16
N SER A 488 55.11 0.39 -13.78
CA SER A 488 53.69 0.46 -14.14
C SER A 488 52.78 0.66 -12.91
N VAL A 489 51.82 1.59 -13.04
CA VAL A 489 50.84 1.94 -12.00
C VAL A 489 49.74 0.87 -11.95
N PRO A 490 49.43 0.24 -10.80
CA PRO A 490 48.28 -0.66 -10.70
C PRO A 490 46.97 0.14 -10.74
N SER A 491 46.17 -0.18 -11.76
CA SER A 491 44.84 0.35 -12.06
C SER A 491 43.87 0.24 -10.88
N ARG A 492 43.08 1.30 -10.68
CA ARG A 492 41.90 1.34 -9.79
C ARG A 492 41.00 0.13 -10.10
N ILE A 493 40.59 -0.64 -9.08
CA ILE A 493 39.54 -1.65 -9.24
C ILE A 493 38.26 -0.92 -9.64
N ALA A 494 37.92 -0.99 -10.93
CA ALA A 494 36.69 -0.46 -11.46
C ALA A 494 35.50 -1.17 -10.80
N LYS A 495 34.45 -0.41 -10.47
CA LYS A 495 33.15 -0.99 -10.08
C LYS A 495 32.75 -1.98 -11.17
N ARG A 496 32.48 -3.24 -10.81
CA ARG A 496 32.05 -4.26 -11.78
C ARG A 496 30.81 -3.73 -12.50
N PRO A 497 30.77 -3.77 -13.85
CA PRO A 497 29.63 -3.27 -14.58
C PRO A 497 28.37 -4.04 -14.18
N PRO A 498 27.19 -3.40 -14.17
CA PRO A 498 25.92 -4.07 -13.94
C PRO A 498 25.74 -5.26 -14.90
N GLY A 499 25.16 -6.36 -14.44
CA GLY A 499 25.00 -7.56 -15.28
C GLY A 499 26.29 -8.39 -15.49
N ALA A 500 27.41 -8.06 -14.82
CA ALA A 500 28.67 -8.78 -14.98
C ALA A 500 28.62 -10.23 -14.50
N ALA A 501 27.80 -10.53 -13.49
CA ALA A 501 27.65 -11.89 -12.97
C ALA A 501 26.86 -12.77 -13.96
N GLU A 502 25.78 -12.24 -14.50
CA GLU A 502 24.91 -12.91 -15.49
C GLU A 502 25.66 -13.14 -16.80
N ARG A 503 26.41 -12.15 -17.29
CA ARG A 503 27.28 -12.30 -18.48
C ARG A 503 28.37 -13.35 -18.25
N ARG A 504 28.98 -13.38 -17.06
CA ARG A 504 29.98 -14.39 -16.69
C ARG A 504 29.36 -15.79 -16.65
N ALA A 505 28.15 -15.92 -16.13
CA ALA A 505 27.42 -17.20 -16.09
C ALA A 505 27.10 -17.71 -17.50
N ILE A 506 26.56 -16.85 -18.38
CA ILE A 506 26.23 -17.20 -19.77
C ILE A 506 27.48 -17.69 -20.52
N VAL A 507 28.59 -16.95 -20.42
CA VAL A 507 29.84 -17.33 -21.09
C VAL A 507 30.43 -18.60 -20.49
N GLY A 508 30.33 -18.80 -19.17
CA GLY A 508 30.79 -20.03 -18.52
C GLY A 508 30.07 -21.27 -19.06
N ILE A 509 28.74 -21.22 -19.16
CA ILE A 509 27.95 -22.31 -19.72
C ILE A 509 28.32 -22.59 -21.19
N LEU A 510 28.59 -21.56 -21.99
CA LEU A 510 28.98 -21.76 -23.39
C LEU A 510 30.37 -22.41 -23.52
N ILE A 511 31.29 -22.15 -22.59
CA ILE A 511 32.60 -22.81 -22.54
C ILE A 511 32.43 -24.29 -22.18
N GLU A 512 31.55 -24.59 -21.22
CA GLU A 512 31.26 -25.96 -20.76
C GLU A 512 30.48 -26.77 -21.82
N TRP A 513 29.54 -26.12 -22.50
CA TRP A 513 28.62 -26.71 -23.49
C TRP A 513 28.63 -25.94 -24.83
N PRO A 514 29.71 -26.04 -25.63
CA PRO A 514 29.86 -25.27 -26.88
C PRO A 514 28.80 -25.59 -27.93
N VAL A 515 28.15 -26.76 -27.84
CA VAL A 515 27.03 -27.16 -28.70
C VAL A 515 25.86 -26.16 -28.67
N LEU A 516 25.67 -25.48 -27.54
CA LEU A 516 24.64 -24.44 -27.39
C LEU A 516 24.88 -23.20 -28.26
N LEU A 517 26.07 -23.04 -28.86
CA LEU A 517 26.32 -21.97 -29.84
C LEU A 517 25.51 -22.14 -31.13
N ASP A 518 25.05 -23.37 -31.42
CA ASP A 518 24.24 -23.71 -32.58
C ASP A 518 22.72 -23.71 -32.27
N ASP A 519 22.32 -23.55 -31.00
CA ASP A 519 20.91 -23.50 -30.60
C ASP A 519 20.28 -22.13 -30.95
N HIS A 520 19.11 -22.16 -31.59
CA HIS A 520 18.44 -20.95 -32.08
C HIS A 520 18.00 -20.00 -30.96
N GLU A 521 17.51 -20.54 -29.84
CA GLU A 521 17.06 -19.72 -28.70
C GLU A 521 18.24 -19.08 -28.00
N VAL A 522 19.35 -19.83 -27.85
CA VAL A 522 20.59 -19.29 -27.28
C VAL A 522 21.20 -18.22 -28.19
N ALA A 523 21.17 -18.41 -29.51
CA ALA A 523 21.75 -17.48 -30.47
C ALA A 523 21.17 -16.06 -30.37
N GLU A 524 19.86 -15.93 -30.11
CA GLU A 524 19.20 -14.63 -29.92
C GLU A 524 19.73 -13.88 -28.68
N GLU A 525 20.05 -14.61 -27.61
CA GLU A 525 20.50 -14.04 -26.33
C GLU A 525 21.96 -13.56 -26.35
N LEU A 526 22.79 -14.04 -27.28
CA LEU A 526 24.20 -13.67 -27.35
C LEU A 526 24.42 -12.19 -27.69
N SER A 527 23.40 -11.53 -28.24
CA SER A 527 23.38 -10.08 -28.47
C SER A 527 23.50 -9.25 -27.19
N LEU A 528 23.20 -9.83 -26.02
CA LEU A 528 23.27 -9.16 -24.71
C LEU A 528 24.70 -9.11 -24.13
N LEU A 529 25.63 -9.86 -24.73
CA LEU A 529 27.00 -9.95 -24.25
C LEU A 529 27.82 -8.76 -24.76
N GLU A 530 28.64 -8.20 -23.88
CA GLU A 530 29.47 -7.03 -24.17
C GLU A 530 30.86 -7.20 -23.55
N GLY A 531 31.82 -6.42 -24.05
CA GLY A 531 33.17 -6.35 -23.50
C GLY A 531 33.90 -7.70 -23.54
N PRO A 532 34.59 -8.11 -22.45
CA PRO A 532 35.39 -9.34 -22.43
C PRO A 532 34.63 -10.63 -22.76
N ALA A 533 33.32 -10.66 -22.52
CA ALA A 533 32.45 -11.80 -22.82
C ALA A 533 32.39 -12.12 -24.33
N VAL A 534 32.30 -11.08 -25.18
CA VAL A 534 32.22 -11.24 -26.63
C VAL A 534 33.51 -11.85 -27.19
N MET A 535 34.65 -11.44 -26.65
CA MET A 535 35.96 -11.97 -27.06
C MET A 535 36.08 -13.46 -26.74
N LEU A 536 35.59 -13.91 -25.58
CA LEU A 536 35.55 -15.32 -25.22
C LEU A 536 34.66 -16.13 -26.16
N ILE A 537 33.47 -15.62 -26.49
CA ILE A 537 32.56 -16.30 -27.43
C ILE A 537 33.14 -16.35 -28.84
N ALA A 538 33.84 -15.32 -29.29
CA ALA A 538 34.50 -15.31 -30.59
C ALA A 538 35.62 -16.37 -30.67
N SER A 539 36.47 -16.46 -29.64
CA SER A 539 37.53 -17.49 -29.55
C SER A 539 36.94 -18.90 -29.46
N LEU A 540 35.87 -19.07 -28.66
CA LEU A 540 35.15 -20.33 -28.52
C LEU A 540 34.52 -20.80 -29.85
N ARG A 541 33.81 -19.91 -30.54
CA ARG A 541 33.21 -20.21 -31.87
C ARG A 541 34.24 -20.61 -32.90
N ARG A 542 35.42 -19.97 -32.89
CA ARG A 542 36.50 -20.31 -33.80
C ARG A 542 37.02 -21.72 -33.52
N ALA A 543 37.35 -22.02 -32.27
CA ALA A 543 37.84 -23.33 -31.85
C ALA A 543 36.81 -24.45 -32.13
N TYR A 544 35.56 -24.23 -31.74
CA TYR A 544 34.48 -25.21 -31.94
C TYR A 544 34.20 -25.52 -33.42
N ARG A 545 34.31 -24.52 -34.31
CA ARG A 545 34.09 -24.71 -35.75
C ARG A 545 35.28 -25.34 -36.47
N SER A 546 36.51 -25.10 -36.01
CA SER A 546 37.71 -25.67 -36.64
C SER A 546 37.87 -27.17 -36.41
N SER A 547 37.24 -27.73 -35.38
CA SER A 547 37.37 -29.14 -34.97
C SER A 547 36.05 -29.91 -35.12
N GLU A 548 35.32 -29.70 -36.22
CA GLU A 548 34.09 -30.44 -36.56
C GLU A 548 33.04 -30.52 -35.43
N LYS A 549 32.78 -29.39 -34.73
CA LYS A 549 31.83 -29.32 -33.61
C LYS A 549 32.25 -30.12 -32.36
N SER A 550 33.53 -30.35 -32.20
CA SER A 550 34.16 -30.69 -30.91
C SER A 550 34.98 -29.51 -30.41
N LEU A 551 35.20 -29.34 -29.12
CA LEU A 551 36.02 -28.24 -28.61
C LEU A 551 37.49 -28.66 -28.52
N ASP A 552 38.33 -28.14 -29.41
CA ASP A 552 39.79 -28.15 -29.21
C ASP A 552 40.15 -27.17 -28.08
N THR A 553 40.39 -27.73 -26.89
CA THR A 553 40.67 -26.97 -25.66
C THR A 553 42.01 -26.23 -25.73
N GLU A 554 43.01 -26.80 -26.39
CA GLU A 554 44.34 -26.20 -26.53
C GLU A 554 44.29 -25.00 -27.50
N ALA A 555 43.64 -25.18 -28.65
CA ALA A 555 43.40 -24.09 -29.60
C ALA A 555 42.51 -22.99 -28.99
N PHE A 556 41.48 -23.35 -28.22
CA PHE A 556 40.62 -22.39 -27.52
C PHE A 556 41.43 -21.55 -26.53
N LEU A 557 42.13 -22.17 -25.57
CA LEU A 557 42.86 -21.47 -24.51
C LEU A 557 44.01 -20.59 -25.06
N THR A 558 44.64 -21.01 -26.16
CA THR A 558 45.68 -20.22 -26.86
C THR A 558 45.12 -18.91 -27.41
N ASN A 559 43.88 -18.93 -27.92
CA ASN A 559 43.22 -17.78 -28.53
C ASN A 559 42.41 -16.93 -27.53
N VAL A 560 42.37 -17.29 -26.25
CA VAL A 560 41.74 -16.48 -25.20
C VAL A 560 42.74 -15.44 -24.67
N PRO A 561 42.35 -14.15 -24.50
CA PRO A 561 43.19 -13.13 -23.88
C PRO A 561 43.74 -13.59 -22.52
N ALA A 562 45.01 -13.31 -22.23
CA ALA A 562 45.69 -13.80 -21.02
C ALA A 562 44.92 -13.52 -19.71
N ALA A 563 44.26 -12.37 -19.62
CA ALA A 563 43.44 -11.97 -18.46
C ALA A 563 42.17 -12.82 -18.25
N LEU A 564 41.70 -13.53 -19.27
CA LEU A 564 40.47 -14.34 -19.24
C LEU A 564 40.75 -15.85 -19.23
N ARG A 565 42.00 -16.28 -19.50
CA ARG A 565 42.40 -17.69 -19.49
C ARG A 565 42.14 -18.40 -18.15
N PRO A 566 42.38 -17.79 -16.97
CA PRO A 566 42.08 -18.44 -15.70
C PRO A 566 40.61 -18.80 -15.57
N PHE A 567 39.71 -17.90 -15.97
CA PHE A 567 38.27 -18.15 -15.95
C PHE A 567 37.86 -19.26 -16.93
N ALA A 568 38.40 -19.25 -18.15
CA ALA A 568 38.10 -20.28 -19.14
C ALA A 568 38.61 -21.67 -18.71
N SER A 569 39.82 -21.72 -18.14
CA SER A 569 40.41 -22.96 -17.63
C SER A 569 39.67 -23.50 -16.42
N GLU A 570 39.21 -22.64 -15.50
CA GLU A 570 38.40 -23.03 -14.34
C GLU A 570 37.09 -23.68 -14.79
N ARG A 571 36.40 -23.09 -15.78
CA ARG A 571 35.13 -23.62 -16.29
C ARG A 571 35.27 -24.95 -17.02
N LEU A 572 36.36 -25.16 -17.74
CA LEU A 572 36.64 -26.44 -18.40
C LEU A 572 37.00 -27.55 -17.40
N ALA A 573 37.61 -27.20 -16.26
CA ALA A 573 38.04 -28.16 -15.25
C ALA A 573 36.92 -28.54 -14.27
N ASP A 574 35.99 -27.62 -13.99
CA ASP A 574 34.90 -27.79 -13.04
C ASP A 574 33.57 -27.22 -13.63
N PRO A 575 32.88 -28.00 -14.49
CA PRO A 575 31.62 -27.57 -15.09
C PRO A 575 30.52 -27.33 -14.05
N ALA A 576 29.75 -26.27 -14.23
CA ALA A 576 28.68 -25.87 -13.31
C ALA A 576 27.37 -26.67 -13.52
N THR A 577 27.23 -27.38 -14.63
CA THR A 577 26.03 -28.16 -14.97
C THR A 577 26.38 -29.55 -15.49
N GLU A 578 25.52 -30.52 -15.17
CA GLU A 578 25.77 -31.95 -15.43
C GLU A 578 25.34 -32.39 -16.83
N ASN A 579 24.41 -31.68 -17.46
CA ASN A 579 23.90 -32.01 -18.80
C ASN A 579 23.48 -30.78 -19.61
N GLU A 580 23.37 -30.95 -20.94
CA GLU A 580 23.04 -29.90 -21.90
C GLU A 580 21.67 -29.24 -21.63
N THR A 581 20.66 -30.00 -21.20
CA THR A 581 19.33 -29.46 -20.90
C THR A 581 19.37 -28.50 -19.71
N GLN A 582 20.10 -28.88 -18.65
CA GLN A 582 20.32 -28.04 -17.48
C GLN A 582 21.15 -26.79 -17.84
N ALA A 583 22.17 -26.97 -18.68
CA ALA A 583 23.01 -25.89 -19.20
C ALA A 583 22.17 -24.85 -19.97
N LYS A 584 21.32 -25.31 -20.90
CA LYS A 584 20.41 -24.43 -21.67
C LYS A 584 19.46 -23.67 -20.76
N GLY A 585 18.79 -24.36 -19.82
CA GLY A 585 17.88 -23.72 -18.86
C GLY A 585 18.58 -22.65 -18.02
N TYR A 586 19.76 -22.96 -17.49
CA TYR A 586 20.53 -22.02 -16.68
C TYR A 586 21.03 -20.81 -17.48
N LEU A 587 21.41 -21.00 -18.74
CA LEU A 587 21.79 -19.91 -19.65
C LEU A 587 20.61 -18.98 -19.91
N LEU A 588 19.46 -19.52 -20.31
CA LEU A 588 18.26 -18.73 -20.62
C LEU A 588 17.73 -17.98 -19.38
N ASP A 589 17.83 -18.57 -18.19
CA ASP A 589 17.50 -17.90 -16.94
C ASP A 589 18.40 -16.69 -16.66
N ASN A 590 19.71 -16.84 -16.89
CA ASN A 590 20.66 -15.75 -16.73
C ASN A 590 20.49 -14.67 -17.81
N ALA A 591 20.16 -15.05 -19.05
CA ALA A 591 19.83 -14.12 -20.12
C ALA A 591 18.56 -13.30 -19.78
N ASN A 592 17.53 -13.95 -19.25
CA ASN A 592 16.31 -13.30 -18.77
C ASN A 592 16.54 -12.39 -17.54
N LYS A 593 17.45 -12.75 -16.64
CA LYS A 593 17.89 -11.87 -15.54
C LYS A 593 18.64 -10.65 -16.09
N LEU A 594 19.54 -10.84 -17.05
CA LEU A 594 20.31 -9.78 -17.69
C LEU A 594 19.41 -8.80 -18.45
N LYS A 595 18.46 -9.30 -19.26
CA LYS A 595 17.44 -8.47 -19.94
C LYS A 595 16.66 -7.60 -18.97
N ARG A 596 16.15 -8.19 -17.88
CA ARG A 596 15.41 -7.44 -16.84
C ARG A 596 16.27 -6.39 -16.15
N LEU A 597 17.54 -6.68 -15.93
CA LEU A 597 18.49 -5.76 -15.31
C LEU A 597 18.80 -4.58 -16.25
N LEU A 598 19.12 -4.84 -17.52
CA LEU A 598 19.38 -3.80 -18.53
C LEU A 598 18.16 -2.89 -18.73
N LEU A 599 16.96 -3.47 -18.90
CA LEU A 599 15.70 -2.71 -18.97
C LEU A 599 15.44 -1.87 -17.72
N SER A 600 15.81 -2.36 -16.54
CA SER A 600 15.66 -1.59 -15.30
C SER A 600 16.63 -0.41 -15.21
N GLN A 601 17.83 -0.52 -15.79
CA GLN A 601 18.80 0.58 -15.81
C GLN A 601 18.39 1.68 -16.78
N GLU A 602 17.94 1.28 -17.97
CA GLU A 602 17.41 2.20 -18.97
C GLU A 602 16.16 2.92 -18.45
N ALA A 603 15.23 2.21 -17.82
CA ALA A 603 14.06 2.84 -17.20
C ALA A 603 14.46 3.85 -16.11
N ALA A 604 15.47 3.52 -15.30
CA ALA A 604 16.00 4.44 -14.29
C ALA A 604 16.77 5.63 -14.90
N GLN A 605 17.31 5.48 -16.11
CA GLN A 605 17.93 6.57 -16.85
C GLN A 605 16.87 7.50 -17.45
N ILE A 606 15.85 6.94 -18.11
CA ILE A 606 14.72 7.71 -18.66
C ILE A 606 13.98 8.46 -17.55
N ALA A 607 13.78 7.85 -16.38
CA ALA A 607 13.19 8.55 -15.23
C ALA A 607 14.04 9.74 -14.76
N ARG A 608 15.38 9.62 -14.82
CA ARG A 608 16.31 10.72 -14.52
C ARG A 608 16.32 11.79 -15.60
N GLU A 609 16.18 11.42 -16.86
CA GLU A 609 16.08 12.34 -18.00
C GLU A 609 14.74 13.08 -18.00
N THR A 610 13.64 12.38 -17.67
CA THR A 610 12.29 12.97 -17.47
C THR A 610 12.33 14.01 -16.35
N TYR A 611 12.98 13.69 -15.22
CA TYR A 611 13.18 14.65 -14.13
C TYR A 611 14.01 15.87 -14.55
N ARG A 612 15.00 15.69 -15.44
CA ARG A 612 15.81 16.80 -15.97
C ARG A 612 15.08 17.63 -17.02
N ALA A 613 14.11 17.06 -17.71
CA ALA A 613 13.30 17.70 -18.74
C ALA A 613 12.05 18.42 -18.18
N GLN A 614 11.91 18.53 -16.85
CA GLN A 614 10.80 19.23 -16.22
C GLN A 614 10.66 20.67 -16.77
N GLY A 615 9.51 20.96 -17.38
CA GLY A 615 9.19 22.25 -17.99
C GLY A 615 9.16 22.25 -19.52
N ASP A 616 9.62 21.18 -20.18
CA ASP A 616 9.46 20.97 -21.63
C ASP A 616 8.47 19.81 -21.88
N TRP A 617 7.21 20.17 -22.12
CA TRP A 617 6.09 19.24 -22.19
C TRP A 617 6.21 18.21 -23.32
N GLU A 618 6.73 18.58 -24.50
CA GLU A 618 6.85 17.64 -25.62
C GLU A 618 7.93 16.60 -25.36
N THR A 619 9.07 17.02 -24.82
CA THR A 619 10.17 16.14 -24.44
C THR A 619 9.77 15.21 -23.28
N GLU A 620 9.05 15.74 -22.27
CA GLU A 620 8.52 14.96 -21.15
C GLU A 620 7.53 13.88 -21.62
N GLN A 621 6.58 14.23 -22.49
CA GLN A 621 5.62 13.27 -23.04
C GLN A 621 6.28 12.20 -23.93
N GLY A 622 7.32 12.57 -24.69
CA GLY A 622 8.11 11.62 -25.47
C GLY A 622 8.80 10.57 -24.59
N LEU A 623 9.51 11.03 -23.55
CA LEU A 623 10.22 10.15 -22.60
C LEU A 623 9.27 9.26 -21.80
N LEU A 624 8.08 9.75 -21.45
CA LEU A 624 7.06 8.96 -20.76
C LEU A 624 6.46 7.85 -21.64
N ARG A 625 6.25 8.11 -22.94
CA ARG A 625 5.81 7.07 -23.88
C ARG A 625 6.89 6.00 -24.05
N GLU A 626 8.13 6.41 -24.21
CA GLU A 626 9.27 5.49 -24.33
C GLU A 626 9.43 4.63 -23.05
N ALA A 627 9.28 5.23 -21.87
CA ALA A 627 9.28 4.51 -20.60
C ALA A 627 8.14 3.48 -20.52
N ALA A 628 6.94 3.83 -20.98
CA ALA A 628 5.77 2.95 -20.99
C ALA A 628 5.94 1.79 -21.97
N GLU A 629 6.47 2.02 -23.16
CA GLU A 629 6.76 0.98 -24.17
C GLU A 629 7.81 -0.01 -23.66
N ARG A 630 8.87 0.47 -22.99
CA ARG A 630 9.92 -0.40 -22.42
C ARG A 630 9.43 -1.17 -21.20
N LEU A 631 8.55 -0.60 -20.38
CA LEU A 631 7.85 -1.32 -19.31
C LEU A 631 6.97 -2.44 -19.88
N ARG A 632 6.25 -2.19 -20.97
CA ARG A 632 5.50 -3.23 -21.69
C ARG A 632 6.43 -4.33 -22.18
N ALA A 633 7.54 -3.99 -22.82
CA ALA A 633 8.54 -4.95 -23.27
C ALA A 633 9.13 -5.79 -22.11
N LYS A 634 9.44 -5.16 -20.95
CA LYS A 634 9.89 -5.85 -19.72
C LYS A 634 8.89 -6.89 -19.22
N HIS A 635 7.60 -6.70 -19.49
CA HIS A 635 6.53 -7.60 -19.12
C HIS A 635 6.07 -8.50 -20.28
N GLY A 636 6.79 -8.54 -21.40
CA GLY A 636 6.46 -9.36 -22.56
C GLY A 636 5.21 -8.90 -23.33
N LEU A 637 4.78 -7.65 -23.12
CA LEU A 637 3.63 -7.06 -23.78
C LEU A 637 4.09 -6.38 -25.08
N LYS A 638 3.47 -6.72 -26.21
CA LYS A 638 3.70 -6.02 -27.48
C LYS A 638 3.06 -4.62 -27.46
N PRO A 639 3.58 -3.65 -28.23
CA PRO A 639 3.14 -2.25 -28.21
C PRO A 639 1.64 -2.05 -28.39
#